data_AF-A0A3Q7GN27-F1
#
_entry.id   AF-A0A3Q7GN27-F1
#
_cell.length_a   1.000
_cell.length_b   1.000
_cell.length_c   1.000
_cell.angle_alpha   90.00
_cell.angle_beta   90.00
_cell.angle_gamma   90.00
#
_symmetry.space_group_name_H-M   'P 1'
#
loop_
_entity.id
_entity.type
_entity.pdbx_description
1 polymer ?
#
loop_
_entity_poly.entity_id
_entity_poly.type
_entity_poly.pdbx_seq_one_letter_code
_entity_poly.pdbx_strand_id
1 'polypeptide(L)'
;MDSQSPNGSIIFSTVGRTNYGFDIFSLKSPLSFLNSPITEHCLTDGASVNFNGQFIDEDQTLVFVSERSGAPRIHLSRRHSGIELIPISINTLFLDRPILRNNRLYYISAHQHSEKIFTSSSALYCTSTVEGDNEVKRLTPQGYVDYSPSISKSGHMIAVASYGNRGWPTEEFHDLSTDIVVFPVSKPDSRTIVCRHGGWPTWSGDSTIYFHRKADDGWWSIFKLDLPDDLSNLVDEGNASIRVTPPGLHCFTPAAAAVSGDHSKTSIIAIATRRPGKSYRHIEIFDVETQKFFPVTELINPTIHHYNPFFSPESTYLGYHRYRGESCSGETTIPYLDSVISPVNGLKMLRLNGFFPASSPSGEFIAFNPGFKGLEIVKSDGSKKWTLIKDRTSFCNSWSPAEPHVIYTSIGPIFESVKTTVQIARVSFSSLNVNSDEIPVEIKVLTGEETGNNAFPSCSPDGKHLVFRSGRSGYKNLYIIDGVNGEMEGGEVRQLTNGAWIDTMPNWSPDGKLIAFSSNRHNPNDINRFSIYVVHPDGSGLRRIYVAGPEGSEEVDKERLNHVCFSKDSEWLLFTGNLSGVTAEPVSLPNQFQPYGDLYVVKLDGSGLRRLTCNGYENGTPAWHPSTMPMETTAGETERSVLVGEKLKGEFDDLLWMKC
;
A
#
# COMPACT_ATOMS: atom_id res chain seq x y z
N MET A 1 -8.30 16.70 -28.69
CA MET A 1 -8.04 15.58 -27.76
C MET A 1 -6.75 14.95 -28.24
N ASP A 2 -5.68 15.01 -27.45
CA ASP A 2 -4.42 14.37 -27.83
C ASP A 2 -4.64 12.86 -27.93
N SER A 3 -4.47 12.30 -29.13
CA SER A 3 -4.48 10.86 -29.38
C SER A 3 -3.26 10.13 -28.76
N GLN A 4 -2.63 10.72 -27.75
CA GLN A 4 -1.36 10.28 -27.16
C GLN A 4 -1.46 9.90 -25.68
N SER A 5 -2.61 10.07 -25.04
CA SER A 5 -2.83 9.68 -23.64
C SER A 5 -3.54 8.33 -23.55
N PRO A 6 -3.18 7.45 -22.58
CA PRO A 6 -3.90 6.21 -22.37
C PRO A 6 -5.34 6.53 -21.96
N ASN A 7 -6.30 5.76 -22.45
CA ASN A 7 -7.73 5.94 -22.22
C ASN A 7 -8.40 4.61 -21.90
N GLY A 8 -9.48 4.57 -21.12
CA GLY A 8 -10.19 3.35 -20.80
C GLY A 8 -10.49 3.19 -19.31
N SER A 9 -10.63 1.94 -18.85
CA SER A 9 -10.87 1.65 -17.44
C SER A 9 -9.91 0.56 -16.95
N ILE A 10 -9.32 0.81 -15.79
CA ILE A 10 -8.35 -0.07 -15.14
C ILE A 10 -8.99 -0.63 -13.88
N ILE A 11 -8.84 -1.94 -13.67
CA ILE A 11 -9.21 -2.62 -12.44
C ILE A 11 -7.93 -3.08 -11.76
N PHE A 12 -7.83 -2.86 -10.46
CA PHE A 12 -6.67 -3.30 -9.68
C PHE A 12 -7.07 -3.67 -8.26
N SER A 13 -6.14 -4.27 -7.53
CA SER A 13 -6.32 -4.57 -6.11
C SER A 13 -5.26 -3.86 -5.26
N THR A 14 -5.60 -3.57 -4.00
CA THR A 14 -4.61 -3.19 -2.98
C THR A 14 -4.45 -4.35 -2.01
N VAL A 15 -3.23 -4.86 -1.87
CA VAL A 15 -2.94 -6.10 -1.15
C VAL A 15 -3.31 -5.97 0.33
N GLY A 16 -4.23 -6.82 0.80
CA GLY A 16 -4.60 -6.89 2.22
C GLY A 16 -5.63 -5.85 2.67
N ARG A 17 -6.31 -5.15 1.76
CA ARG A 17 -7.21 -4.03 2.10
C ARG A 17 -8.32 -4.36 3.09
N THR A 18 -8.89 -5.56 3.01
CA THR A 18 -9.89 -6.05 3.97
C THR A 18 -9.32 -6.36 5.35
N ASN A 19 -8.00 -6.38 5.48
CA ASN A 19 -7.28 -6.81 6.67
C ASN A 19 -6.68 -5.62 7.45
N TYR A 20 -6.26 -4.54 6.78
CA TYR A 20 -5.57 -3.40 7.42
C TYR A 20 -6.44 -2.15 7.65
N GLY A 21 -7.77 -2.23 7.55
CA GLY A 21 -8.66 -1.07 7.74
C GLY A 21 -8.59 -0.49 9.15
N PHE A 22 -7.86 0.60 9.36
CA PHE A 22 -7.71 1.24 10.67
C PHE A 22 -8.82 2.27 10.94
N ASP A 23 -9.15 2.42 12.23
CA ASP A 23 -9.91 3.51 12.79
C ASP A 23 -9.10 4.17 13.91
N ILE A 24 -9.46 5.40 14.25
CA ILE A 24 -8.78 6.16 15.28
C ILE A 24 -9.62 6.12 16.55
N PHE A 25 -9.00 5.70 17.65
CA PHE A 25 -9.63 5.59 18.95
C PHE A 25 -8.95 6.52 19.94
N SER A 26 -9.69 6.90 20.97
CA SER A 26 -9.20 7.67 22.10
C SER A 26 -9.63 7.05 23.42
N LEU A 27 -8.89 7.37 24.46
CA LEU A 27 -9.28 7.17 25.84
C LEU A 27 -8.82 8.36 26.67
N LYS A 28 -9.42 8.51 27.84
CA LYS A 28 -8.93 9.48 28.82
C LYS A 28 -7.55 9.04 29.29
N SER A 29 -6.56 9.91 29.14
CA SER A 29 -5.16 9.62 29.44
C SER A 29 -5.00 9.05 30.84
N PRO A 30 -4.30 7.91 31.01
CA PRO A 30 -4.11 7.27 32.30
C PRO A 30 -3.30 8.13 33.29
N LEU A 31 -2.66 9.20 32.80
CA LEU A 31 -2.02 10.23 33.63
C LEU A 31 -3.04 10.97 34.52
N SER A 32 -4.32 10.98 34.14
CA SER A 32 -5.36 11.68 34.85
C SER A 32 -6.11 10.82 35.88
N PHE A 33 -6.12 9.47 35.75
CA PHE A 33 -6.77 8.55 36.69
C PHE A 33 -6.12 7.15 36.65
N LEU A 34 -5.55 6.70 37.79
CA LEU A 34 -5.04 5.33 37.95
C LEU A 34 -6.12 4.32 38.40
N ASN A 35 -7.36 4.76 38.67
CA ASN A 35 -8.38 3.94 39.34
C ASN A 35 -9.78 3.93 38.70
N SER A 36 -9.92 4.34 37.43
CA SER A 36 -11.21 4.31 36.72
C SER A 36 -11.22 3.25 35.62
N PRO A 37 -12.39 2.63 35.33
CA PRO A 37 -12.51 1.73 34.19
C PRO A 37 -12.12 2.47 32.91
N ILE A 38 -11.25 1.84 32.11
CA ILE A 38 -10.78 2.39 30.84
C ILE A 38 -11.90 2.22 29.81
N THR A 39 -12.48 3.32 29.37
CA THR A 39 -13.43 3.34 28.26
C THR A 39 -12.75 3.93 27.04
N GLU A 40 -12.69 3.16 25.97
CA GLU A 40 -12.24 3.64 24.66
C GLU A 40 -13.41 4.23 23.86
N HIS A 41 -13.10 5.18 22.98
CA HIS A 41 -14.03 5.86 22.11
C HIS A 41 -13.49 5.88 20.69
N CYS A 42 -14.28 5.49 19.70
CA CYS A 42 -13.92 5.66 18.29
C CYS A 42 -14.15 7.11 17.89
N LEU A 43 -13.11 7.79 17.38
CA LEU A 43 -13.16 9.19 16.93
C LEU A 43 -13.57 9.31 15.45
N THR A 44 -13.38 8.24 14.69
CA THR A 44 -13.86 8.07 13.32
C THR A 44 -15.18 7.32 13.30
N ASP A 45 -15.84 7.28 12.15
CA ASP A 45 -17.19 6.71 11.97
C ASP A 45 -17.20 5.24 11.53
N GLY A 46 -16.02 4.63 11.30
CA GLY A 46 -15.94 3.29 10.75
C GLY A 46 -16.49 3.14 9.32
N ALA A 47 -16.74 4.24 8.60
CA ALA A 47 -17.30 4.20 7.26
C ALA A 47 -16.27 3.90 6.17
N SER A 48 -14.97 4.06 6.47
CA SER A 48 -13.89 3.90 5.52
C SER A 48 -12.60 3.45 6.18
N VAL A 49 -11.56 3.23 5.38
CA VAL A 49 -10.19 3.07 5.88
C VAL A 49 -9.68 4.45 6.29
N ASN A 50 -9.36 4.60 7.56
CA ASN A 50 -8.84 5.83 8.14
C ASN A 50 -7.36 5.63 8.48
N PHE A 51 -6.53 6.58 8.08
CA PHE A 51 -5.09 6.59 8.32
C PHE A 51 -4.77 7.64 9.38
N ASN A 52 -3.52 8.08 9.44
CA ASN A 52 -3.00 8.92 10.51
C ASN A 52 -3.84 10.17 10.80
N GLY A 53 -3.98 10.48 12.09
CA GLY A 53 -4.65 11.69 12.57
C GLY A 53 -4.07 12.22 13.88
N GLN A 54 -4.48 13.44 14.23
CA GLN A 54 -4.10 14.12 15.46
C GLN A 54 -5.23 14.98 16.03
N PHE A 55 -5.24 15.14 17.35
CA PHE A 55 -6.13 16.08 18.02
C PHE A 55 -5.77 17.53 17.69
N ILE A 56 -6.80 18.36 17.61
CA ILE A 56 -6.68 19.82 17.48
C ILE A 56 -6.85 20.51 18.82
N ASP A 57 -7.75 19.98 19.65
CA ASP A 57 -8.16 20.55 20.93
C ASP A 57 -8.46 19.45 21.95
N GLU A 58 -8.88 19.86 23.14
CA GLU A 58 -9.29 18.98 24.24
C GLU A 58 -10.74 18.49 24.12
N ASP A 59 -11.52 19.03 23.18
CA ASP A 59 -12.89 18.59 22.88
C ASP A 59 -12.92 17.34 21.98
N GLN A 60 -11.74 16.75 21.74
CA GLN A 60 -11.50 15.59 20.88
C GLN A 60 -11.81 15.86 19.41
N THR A 61 -11.67 17.11 18.96
CA THR A 61 -11.66 17.41 17.52
C THR A 61 -10.44 16.76 16.88
N LEU A 62 -10.66 15.98 15.81
CA LEU A 62 -9.64 15.17 15.16
C LEU A 62 -9.47 15.58 13.70
N VAL A 63 -8.25 15.94 13.29
CA VAL A 63 -7.87 15.97 11.87
C VAL A 63 -7.23 14.65 11.48
N PHE A 64 -7.66 14.04 10.38
CA PHE A 64 -7.22 12.71 9.99
C PHE A 64 -7.32 12.48 8.48
N VAL A 65 -6.62 11.46 7.98
CA VAL A 65 -6.71 11.04 6.58
C VAL A 65 -7.73 9.92 6.45
N SER A 66 -8.61 10.00 5.44
CA SER A 66 -9.62 8.98 5.14
C SER A 66 -9.71 8.73 3.65
N GLU A 67 -9.94 7.48 3.26
CA GLU A 67 -10.21 7.07 1.88
C GLU A 67 -11.70 7.09 1.50
N ARG A 68 -12.56 7.72 2.32
CA ARG A 68 -14.02 7.74 2.13
C ARG A 68 -14.47 8.33 0.80
N SER A 69 -13.67 9.17 0.15
CA SER A 69 -13.94 9.72 -1.18
C SER A 69 -13.27 8.95 -2.33
N GLY A 70 -12.74 7.75 -2.07
CA GLY A 70 -12.08 6.90 -3.08
C GLY A 70 -10.57 7.14 -3.19
N ALA A 71 -10.04 8.18 -2.56
CA ALA A 71 -8.60 8.43 -2.40
C ALA A 71 -8.31 9.06 -1.03
N PRO A 72 -7.07 8.99 -0.52
CA PRO A 72 -6.70 9.66 0.72
C PRO A 72 -7.00 11.16 0.66
N ARG A 73 -7.83 11.62 1.60
CA ARG A 73 -8.19 13.04 1.80
C ARG A 73 -8.18 13.39 3.28
N ILE A 74 -7.91 14.64 3.59
CA ILE A 74 -7.85 15.12 4.97
C ILE A 74 -9.26 15.58 5.39
N HIS A 75 -9.71 15.05 6.52
CA HIS A 75 -11.02 15.32 7.09
C HIS A 75 -10.87 15.81 8.53
N LEU A 76 -11.93 16.45 8.99
CA LEU A 76 -12.07 16.93 10.35
C LEU A 76 -13.29 16.26 10.98
N SER A 77 -13.10 15.55 12.09
CA SER A 77 -14.18 14.98 12.91
C SER A 77 -14.40 15.86 14.12
N ARG A 78 -15.65 16.29 14.34
CA ARG A 78 -16.08 17.00 15.54
C ARG A 78 -17.19 16.19 16.22
N ARG A 79 -17.09 16.04 17.54
CA ARG A 79 -18.00 15.20 18.36
C ARG A 79 -19.50 15.50 18.16
N HIS A 80 -19.85 16.71 17.76
CA HIS A 80 -21.24 17.16 17.60
C HIS A 80 -21.60 17.66 16.19
N SER A 81 -20.64 17.70 15.26
CA SER A 81 -20.82 18.30 13.92
C SER A 81 -20.57 17.33 12.78
N GLY A 82 -20.22 16.07 13.08
CA GLY A 82 -19.92 15.05 12.08
C GLY A 82 -18.52 15.21 11.49
N ILE A 83 -18.33 14.59 10.33
CA ILE A 83 -17.05 14.59 9.61
C ILE A 83 -17.16 15.48 8.37
N GLU A 84 -16.26 16.44 8.24
CA GLU A 84 -16.17 17.35 7.09
C GLU A 84 -14.84 17.18 6.34
N LEU A 85 -14.85 17.41 5.03
CA LEU A 85 -13.65 17.45 4.21
C LEU A 85 -12.94 18.79 4.43
N ILE A 86 -11.61 18.75 4.66
CA ILE A 86 -10.78 19.96 4.59
C ILE A 86 -10.35 20.13 3.13
N PRO A 87 -10.83 21.16 2.42
CA PRO A 87 -10.47 21.36 1.02
C PRO A 87 -8.98 21.72 0.93
N ILE A 88 -8.26 21.03 0.05
CA ILE A 88 -6.86 21.34 -0.27
C ILE A 88 -6.78 21.54 -1.78
N SER A 89 -6.10 22.60 -2.21
CA SER A 89 -5.98 23.01 -3.61
C SER A 89 -5.06 22.10 -4.47
N ILE A 90 -4.66 20.93 -3.97
CA ILE A 90 -3.87 19.94 -4.72
C ILE A 90 -4.71 18.70 -5.06
N ASN A 91 -4.58 18.23 -6.30
CA ASN A 91 -5.01 16.89 -6.63
C ASN A 91 -3.87 15.92 -6.36
N THR A 92 -4.03 15.05 -5.36
CA THR A 92 -2.99 14.11 -4.93
C THR A 92 -3.56 12.71 -4.73
N LEU A 93 -2.73 11.72 -5.00
CA LEU A 93 -3.01 10.30 -4.73
C LEU A 93 -2.53 9.86 -3.35
N PHE A 94 -1.73 10.69 -2.67
CA PHE A 94 -1.18 10.38 -1.37
C PHE A 94 -1.22 11.60 -0.44
N LEU A 95 -1.76 11.38 0.76
CA LEU A 95 -1.74 12.29 1.90
C LEU A 95 -1.49 11.45 3.14
N ASP A 96 -0.62 11.94 4.01
CA ASP A 96 -0.37 11.31 5.31
C ASP A 96 0.01 12.35 6.37
N ARG A 97 -0.10 11.96 7.65
CA ARG A 97 0.35 12.74 8.82
C ARG A 97 -0.17 14.18 8.88
N PRO A 98 -1.49 14.40 8.87
CA PRO A 98 -2.02 15.75 8.99
C PRO A 98 -1.80 16.29 10.41
N ILE A 99 -1.30 17.53 10.50
CA ILE A 99 -1.13 18.26 11.76
C ILE A 99 -1.66 19.67 11.55
N LEU A 100 -2.61 20.10 12.38
CA LEU A 100 -3.12 21.47 12.37
C LEU A 100 -2.49 22.25 13.54
N ARG A 101 -1.72 23.30 13.23
CA ARG A 101 -1.08 24.16 14.23
C ARG A 101 -1.01 25.59 13.73
N ASN A 102 -1.36 26.56 14.58
CA ASN A 102 -1.28 28.00 14.26
C ASN A 102 -1.97 28.35 12.92
N ASN A 103 -3.21 27.86 12.71
CA ASN A 103 -4.01 28.06 11.47
C ASN A 103 -3.33 27.58 10.18
N ARG A 104 -2.45 26.59 10.29
CA ARG A 104 -1.77 25.95 9.17
C ARG A 104 -1.89 24.44 9.27
N LEU A 105 -2.24 23.83 8.15
CA LEU A 105 -2.31 22.38 7.99
C LEU A 105 -1.00 21.90 7.36
N TYR A 106 -0.27 21.07 8.09
CA TYR A 106 0.95 20.40 7.64
C TYR A 106 0.63 18.95 7.30
N TYR A 107 1.20 18.43 6.23
CA TYR A 107 0.93 17.07 5.77
C TYR A 107 2.02 16.57 4.82
N ILE A 108 2.20 15.25 4.74
CA ILE A 108 3.03 14.61 3.72
C ILE A 108 2.21 14.38 2.46
N SER A 109 2.79 14.67 1.30
CA SER A 109 2.21 14.38 -0.01
C SER A 109 3.29 13.98 -1.01
N ALA A 110 2.91 13.25 -2.05
CA ALA A 110 3.77 12.85 -3.16
C ALA A 110 3.26 13.37 -4.53
N HIS A 111 2.49 14.47 -4.52
CA HIS A 111 1.88 15.02 -5.74
C HIS A 111 2.87 15.66 -6.72
N GLN A 112 4.01 16.16 -6.23
CA GLN A 112 5.09 16.64 -7.11
C GLN A 112 6.03 15.49 -7.42
N HIS A 113 6.01 15.02 -8.66
CA HIS A 113 6.83 13.90 -9.09
C HIS A 113 8.33 14.22 -9.09
N SER A 114 9.14 13.27 -8.64
CA SER A 114 10.58 13.29 -8.89
C SER A 114 10.88 12.95 -10.35
N GLU A 115 11.81 13.68 -10.96
CA GLU A 115 12.32 13.36 -12.30
C GLU A 115 13.24 12.13 -12.30
N LYS A 116 13.77 11.75 -11.12
CA LYS A 116 14.70 10.65 -10.97
C LYS A 116 13.96 9.37 -10.58
N ILE A 117 14.13 8.31 -11.38
CA ILE A 117 13.62 6.97 -11.06
C ILE A 117 14.32 6.41 -9.81
N PHE A 118 13.62 5.56 -9.06
CA PHE A 118 14.00 5.00 -7.76
C PHE A 118 14.23 6.04 -6.67
N THR A 119 13.50 7.16 -6.74
CA THR A 119 13.46 8.16 -5.66
C THR A 119 12.03 8.45 -5.26
N SER A 120 11.82 8.57 -3.94
CA SER A 120 10.53 8.97 -3.40
C SER A 120 10.19 10.40 -3.79
N SER A 121 8.90 10.65 -3.98
CA SER A 121 8.34 11.99 -4.18
C SER A 121 7.72 12.55 -2.89
N SER A 122 7.80 11.82 -1.77
CA SER A 122 7.23 12.25 -0.50
C SER A 122 7.91 13.50 0.03
N ALA A 123 7.11 14.51 0.31
CA ALA A 123 7.55 15.79 0.83
C ALA A 123 6.52 16.34 1.83
N LEU A 124 7.02 17.16 2.76
CA LEU A 124 6.23 17.95 3.68
C LEU A 124 5.71 19.20 2.98
N TYR A 125 4.41 19.42 3.09
CA TYR A 125 3.70 20.60 2.63
C TYR A 125 2.97 21.28 3.79
N CYS A 126 2.67 22.55 3.59
CA CYS A 126 1.88 23.37 4.49
C CYS A 126 0.88 24.19 3.68
N THR A 127 -0.36 24.25 4.14
CA THR A 127 -1.42 25.08 3.56
C THR A 127 -2.07 25.91 4.66
N SER A 128 -2.40 27.16 4.34
CA SER A 128 -3.16 28.03 5.24
C SER A 128 -4.59 27.49 5.40
N THR A 129 -5.13 27.54 6.60
CA THR A 129 -6.55 27.23 6.84
C THR A 129 -7.40 28.49 6.98
N VAL A 130 -6.82 29.66 6.69
CA VAL A 130 -7.53 30.94 6.67
C VAL A 130 -8.35 31.02 5.38
N GLU A 131 -9.63 31.32 5.50
CA GLU A 131 -10.55 31.38 4.36
C GLU A 131 -10.05 32.36 3.28
N GLY A 132 -9.96 31.88 2.03
CA GLY A 132 -9.47 32.65 0.89
C GLY A 132 -7.97 32.54 0.62
N ASP A 133 -7.19 31.95 1.53
CA ASP A 133 -5.76 31.65 1.34
C ASP A 133 -5.56 30.14 1.11
N ASN A 134 -5.43 29.77 -0.16
CA ASN A 134 -5.26 28.37 -0.58
C ASN A 134 -3.82 28.08 -1.04
N GLU A 135 -2.84 28.89 -0.62
CA GLU A 135 -1.45 28.69 -1.02
C GLU A 135 -0.87 27.42 -0.40
N VAL A 136 -0.45 26.49 -1.25
CA VAL A 136 0.24 25.26 -0.86
C VAL A 136 1.74 25.50 -0.96
N LYS A 137 2.43 25.45 0.19
CA LYS A 137 3.87 25.64 0.27
C LYS A 137 4.57 24.31 0.54
N ARG A 138 5.52 23.95 -0.33
CA ARG A 138 6.45 22.83 -0.08
C ARG A 138 7.51 23.26 0.93
N LEU A 139 7.71 22.47 1.98
CA LEU A 139 8.73 22.70 3.03
C LEU A 139 9.95 21.78 2.88
N THR A 140 9.79 20.64 2.21
CA THR A 140 10.92 19.77 1.85
C THR A 140 11.64 20.32 0.61
N PRO A 141 12.97 20.52 0.63
CA PRO A 141 13.72 20.95 -0.56
C PRO A 141 13.49 20.05 -1.77
N GLN A 142 13.72 20.57 -2.97
CA GLN A 142 13.63 19.75 -4.19
C GLN A 142 14.68 18.63 -4.17
N GLY A 143 14.26 17.44 -4.61
CA GLY A 143 15.07 16.22 -4.54
C GLY A 143 15.25 15.64 -3.14
N TYR A 144 14.75 16.29 -2.08
CA TYR A 144 14.74 15.75 -0.72
C TYR A 144 13.45 15.01 -0.44
N VAL A 145 13.52 14.07 0.50
CA VAL A 145 12.41 13.22 0.92
C VAL A 145 12.24 13.28 2.43
N ASP A 146 11.05 13.66 2.88
CA ASP A 146 10.70 13.75 4.30
C ASP A 146 9.43 12.95 4.62
N TYR A 147 9.43 12.33 5.79
CA TYR A 147 8.32 11.59 6.39
C TYR A 147 8.06 12.06 7.82
N SER A 148 6.92 11.61 8.37
CA SER A 148 6.61 11.65 9.81
C SER A 148 6.94 12.99 10.47
N PRO A 149 6.36 14.12 10.00
CA PRO A 149 6.66 15.43 10.55
C PRO A 149 6.14 15.56 11.97
N SER A 150 6.82 16.38 12.77
CA SER A 150 6.37 16.81 14.10
C SER A 150 6.70 18.28 14.31
N ILE A 151 5.81 18.98 15.01
CA ILE A 151 5.87 20.43 15.23
C ILE A 151 6.06 20.69 16.72
N SER A 152 6.98 21.60 17.05
CA SER A 152 7.27 21.96 18.44
C SER A 152 6.10 22.67 19.11
N LYS A 153 6.11 22.76 20.45
CA LYS A 153 5.03 23.39 21.22
C LYS A 153 4.77 24.83 20.79
N SER A 154 5.80 25.64 20.54
CA SER A 154 5.60 27.01 20.04
C SER A 154 5.12 27.07 18.58
N GLY A 155 5.29 26.00 17.80
CA GLY A 155 4.99 25.96 16.38
C GLY A 155 6.07 26.60 15.49
N HIS A 156 7.24 26.91 16.04
CA HIS A 156 8.33 27.55 15.29
C HIS A 156 9.33 26.54 14.68
N MET A 157 9.41 25.34 15.23
CA MET A 157 10.36 24.31 14.80
C MET A 157 9.62 23.08 14.28
N ILE A 158 10.19 22.48 13.23
CA ILE A 158 9.75 21.20 12.67
C ILE A 158 10.87 20.18 12.85
N ALA A 159 10.50 18.95 13.17
CA ALA A 159 11.35 17.77 13.04
C ALA A 159 10.73 16.81 12.02
N VAL A 160 11.55 16.17 11.19
CA VAL A 160 11.12 15.16 10.21
C VAL A 160 12.07 13.96 10.22
N ALA A 161 11.57 12.80 9.79
CA ALA A 161 12.42 11.68 9.38
C ALA A 161 12.75 11.84 7.88
N SER A 162 14.02 12.11 7.55
CA SER A 162 14.44 12.52 6.21
C SER A 162 15.43 11.55 5.58
N TYR A 163 15.20 11.16 4.33
CA TYR A 163 16.24 10.50 3.52
C TYR A 163 17.24 11.52 2.94
N GLY A 164 17.02 12.81 3.14
CA GLY A 164 17.74 13.84 2.42
C GLY A 164 17.55 13.67 0.91
N ASN A 165 18.61 13.91 0.14
CA ASN A 165 18.65 13.69 -1.31
C ASN A 165 19.12 12.27 -1.72
N ARG A 166 19.18 11.33 -0.77
CA ARG A 166 19.65 9.97 -1.04
C ARG A 166 18.59 9.24 -1.87
N GLY A 167 19.05 8.44 -2.83
CA GLY A 167 18.17 7.53 -3.56
C GLY A 167 17.63 6.45 -2.61
N TRP A 168 16.46 5.90 -2.93
CA TRP A 168 15.93 4.79 -2.16
C TRP A 168 16.74 3.52 -2.48
N PRO A 169 17.46 2.94 -1.51
CA PRO A 169 18.19 1.71 -1.76
C PRO A 169 17.19 0.57 -1.76
N THR A 170 17.18 -0.18 -2.86
CA THR A 170 16.11 -1.14 -3.18
C THR A 170 15.98 -2.32 -2.19
N GLU A 171 16.83 -2.41 -1.18
CA GLU A 171 16.83 -3.46 -0.14
C GLU A 171 16.19 -3.00 1.19
N GLU A 172 15.88 -1.71 1.34
CA GLU A 172 15.42 -1.10 2.61
C GLU A 172 13.94 -1.29 2.92
N PHE A 173 13.56 -2.52 3.24
CA PHE A 173 12.29 -2.78 3.92
C PHE A 173 12.44 -3.07 5.41
N HIS A 174 13.64 -3.46 5.85
CA HIS A 174 13.91 -3.92 7.21
C HIS A 174 14.81 -2.97 8.01
N ASP A 175 15.18 -1.82 7.44
CA ASP A 175 16.05 -0.83 8.07
C ASP A 175 15.55 0.60 7.80
N LEU A 176 15.86 1.52 8.72
CA LEU A 176 15.58 2.95 8.58
C LEU A 176 16.87 3.70 8.28
N SER A 177 17.02 4.16 7.04
CA SER A 177 18.11 5.07 6.64
C SER A 177 17.71 6.55 6.67
N THR A 178 16.58 6.86 7.32
CA THR A 178 16.18 8.24 7.62
C THR A 178 17.07 8.84 8.70
N ASP A 179 17.33 10.14 8.57
CA ASP A 179 17.91 10.97 9.60
C ASP A 179 16.80 11.78 10.29
N ILE A 180 16.99 12.14 11.57
CA ILE A 180 16.16 13.16 12.19
C ILE A 180 16.72 14.53 11.81
N VAL A 181 15.89 15.33 11.13
CA VAL A 181 16.26 16.66 10.64
C VAL A 181 15.34 17.70 11.28
N VAL A 182 15.94 18.77 11.79
CA VAL A 182 15.25 19.88 12.45
C VAL A 182 15.48 21.17 11.69
N PHE A 183 14.42 21.98 11.54
CA PHE A 183 14.50 23.29 10.89
C PHE A 183 13.40 24.25 11.37
N PRO A 184 13.62 25.58 11.29
CA PRO A 184 12.59 26.58 11.56
C PRO A 184 11.50 26.58 10.48
N VAL A 185 10.23 26.71 10.88
CA VAL A 185 9.08 26.87 9.97
C VAL A 185 9.25 28.07 9.03
N SER A 186 9.88 29.14 9.52
CA SER A 186 10.13 30.37 8.75
C SER A 186 11.25 30.22 7.72
N LYS A 187 12.14 29.24 7.89
CA LYS A 187 13.32 29.00 7.04
C LYS A 187 13.51 27.50 6.78
N PRO A 188 12.64 26.88 5.95
CA PRO A 188 12.65 25.44 5.72
C PRO A 188 13.94 24.89 5.10
N ASP A 189 14.77 25.75 4.49
CA ASP A 189 16.08 25.40 3.93
C ASP A 189 17.21 25.40 4.97
N SER A 190 17.00 26.00 6.16
CA SER A 190 17.97 26.01 7.27
C SER A 190 17.84 24.73 8.10
N ARG A 191 18.35 23.62 7.55
CA ARG A 191 18.13 22.26 8.06
C ARG A 191 19.37 21.72 8.77
N THR A 192 19.17 21.17 9.95
CA THR A 192 20.23 20.52 10.74
C THR A 192 19.89 19.04 10.93
N ILE A 193 20.81 18.16 10.56
CA ILE A 193 20.72 16.74 10.93
C ILE A 193 21.10 16.63 12.40
N VAL A 194 20.15 16.21 13.24
CA VAL A 194 20.35 16.13 14.69
C VAL A 194 20.56 14.69 15.18
N CYS A 195 20.16 13.70 14.37
CA CYS A 195 20.47 12.29 14.61
C CYS A 195 20.46 11.50 13.29
N ARG A 196 21.31 10.47 13.20
CA ARG A 196 21.34 9.51 12.09
C ARG A 196 20.51 8.26 12.41
N HIS A 197 19.90 7.65 11.41
CA HIS A 197 19.14 6.38 11.51
C HIS A 197 17.96 6.44 12.49
N GLY A 198 17.16 7.51 12.42
CA GLY A 198 15.99 7.72 13.26
C GLY A 198 14.73 7.93 12.44
N GLY A 199 13.61 7.48 12.98
CA GLY A 199 12.28 7.69 12.39
C GLY A 199 11.30 8.24 13.43
N TRP A 200 10.15 8.70 12.96
CA TRP A 200 9.06 9.15 13.82
C TRP A 200 9.43 10.11 14.97
N PRO A 201 9.96 11.31 14.67
CA PRO A 201 10.21 12.29 15.72
C PRO A 201 8.91 12.77 16.38
N THR A 202 8.97 13.05 17.67
CA THR A 202 7.94 13.79 18.43
C THR A 202 8.60 14.82 19.33
N TRP A 203 8.06 16.03 19.37
CA TRP A 203 8.52 17.08 20.28
C TRP A 203 7.96 16.93 21.68
N SER A 204 8.79 17.21 22.68
CA SER A 204 8.39 17.54 24.06
C SER A 204 8.82 18.98 24.33
N GLY A 205 7.84 19.88 24.41
CA GLY A 205 8.12 21.33 24.46
C GLY A 205 8.74 21.83 23.15
N ASP A 206 9.81 22.62 23.27
CA ASP A 206 10.53 23.24 22.14
C ASP A 206 12.01 22.85 22.05
N SER A 207 12.51 21.99 22.95
CA SER A 207 13.93 21.66 23.04
C SER A 207 14.22 20.17 23.22
N THR A 208 13.22 19.29 23.25
CA THR A 208 13.44 17.85 23.38
C THR A 208 12.70 17.11 22.29
N ILE A 209 13.37 16.15 21.65
CA ILE A 209 12.79 15.24 20.65
C ILE A 209 12.94 13.80 21.13
N TYR A 210 11.86 13.03 21.02
CA TYR A 210 11.89 11.57 21.10
C TYR A 210 11.70 10.97 19.71
N PHE A 211 12.35 9.85 19.42
CA PHE A 211 12.26 9.16 18.12
C PHE A 211 12.58 7.68 18.30
N HIS A 212 12.17 6.83 17.35
CA HIS A 212 12.58 5.42 17.36
C HIS A 212 13.86 5.21 16.54
N ARG A 213 14.64 4.19 16.91
CA ARG A 213 15.81 3.75 16.17
C ARG A 213 16.16 2.32 16.57
N LYS A 214 16.73 1.55 15.66
CA LYS A 214 17.33 0.26 15.99
C LYS A 214 18.63 0.47 16.76
N ALA A 215 18.68 -0.05 17.98
CA ALA A 215 19.88 -0.01 18.80
C ALA A 215 20.89 -1.08 18.36
N ASP A 216 22.14 -0.98 18.85
CA ASP A 216 23.25 -1.86 18.44
C ASP A 216 23.02 -3.33 18.83
N ASP A 217 22.17 -3.58 19.82
CA ASP A 217 21.72 -4.91 20.24
C ASP A 217 20.55 -5.48 19.40
N GLY A 218 20.14 -4.75 18.34
CA GLY A 218 19.10 -5.14 17.42
C GLY A 218 17.68 -4.72 17.83
N TRP A 219 17.48 -4.22 19.06
CA TRP A 219 16.15 -3.81 19.53
C TRP A 219 15.78 -2.42 19.03
N TRP A 220 14.67 -2.32 18.30
CA TRP A 220 13.95 -1.05 18.11
C TRP A 220 13.64 -0.43 19.46
N SER A 221 14.15 0.78 19.68
CA SER A 221 14.11 1.48 20.97
C SER A 221 13.77 2.94 20.78
N ILE A 222 13.30 3.60 21.84
CA ILE A 222 13.13 5.05 21.83
C ILE A 222 14.42 5.71 22.30
N PHE A 223 14.80 6.75 21.58
CA PHE A 223 15.91 7.64 21.89
C PHE A 223 15.36 9.03 22.18
N LYS A 224 16.06 9.76 23.05
CA LYS A 224 15.79 11.13 23.44
C LYS A 224 16.97 12.01 23.06
N LEU A 225 16.69 13.19 22.52
CA LEU A 225 17.68 14.22 22.23
C LEU A 225 17.21 15.55 22.82
N ASP A 226 18.05 16.16 23.66
CA ASP A 226 17.86 17.55 24.08
C ASP A 226 18.67 18.45 23.14
N LEU A 227 17.99 19.42 22.52
CA LEU A 227 18.56 20.36 21.57
C LEU A 227 19.07 21.60 22.31
N PRO A 228 20.26 22.11 21.94
CA PRO A 228 20.73 23.41 22.41
C PRO A 228 19.89 24.54 21.78
N ASP A 229 19.89 25.72 22.41
CA ASP A 229 19.23 26.92 21.88
C ASP A 229 19.75 27.31 20.49
N ASP A 230 21.04 27.08 20.25
CA ASP A 230 21.68 27.24 18.95
C ASP A 230 22.15 25.87 18.43
N LEU A 231 21.47 25.40 17.37
CA LEU A 231 21.72 24.11 16.74
C LEU A 231 23.13 23.98 16.14
N SER A 232 23.86 25.09 15.92
CA SER A 232 25.26 25.02 15.48
C SER A 232 26.20 24.45 16.55
N ASN A 233 25.76 24.43 17.82
CA ASN A 233 26.49 23.83 18.93
C ASN A 233 26.25 22.32 19.08
N LEU A 234 25.48 21.70 18.19
CA LEU A 234 25.37 20.24 18.15
C LEU A 234 26.71 19.64 17.71
N VAL A 235 27.33 18.85 18.58
CA VAL A 235 28.57 18.14 18.27
C VAL A 235 28.25 16.98 17.32
N ASP A 236 29.00 16.90 16.21
CA ASP A 236 28.76 16.02 15.04
C ASP A 236 28.94 14.50 15.32
N GLU A 237 29.31 14.12 16.54
CA GLU A 237 29.61 12.73 16.89
C GLU A 237 28.51 12.10 17.73
N GLY A 238 27.59 11.37 17.08
CA GLY A 238 26.96 10.08 17.49
C GLY A 238 26.35 9.85 18.89
N ASN A 239 26.57 10.72 19.87
CA ASN A 239 26.38 10.51 21.32
C ASN A 239 25.41 11.52 21.96
N ALA A 240 24.83 12.46 21.19
CA ALA A 240 23.88 13.42 21.75
C ALA A 240 22.53 12.79 22.11
N SER A 241 22.10 11.77 21.36
CA SER A 241 20.85 11.06 21.64
C SER A 241 21.07 9.91 22.62
N ILE A 242 20.27 9.84 23.67
CA ILE A 242 20.33 8.82 24.70
C ILE A 242 19.20 7.82 24.48
N ARG A 243 19.51 6.52 24.45
CA ARG A 243 18.49 5.47 24.47
C ARG A 243 17.74 5.53 25.79
N VAL A 244 16.42 5.68 25.75
CA VAL A 244 15.60 5.81 26.96
C VAL A 244 14.77 4.57 27.29
N THR A 245 14.56 3.65 26.36
CA THR A 245 13.87 2.38 26.64
C THR A 245 14.87 1.23 26.81
N PRO A 246 14.65 0.30 27.77
CA PRO A 246 15.53 -0.84 27.98
C PRO A 246 15.48 -1.82 26.80
N PRO A 247 16.48 -2.72 26.67
CA PRO A 247 16.43 -3.85 25.76
C PRO A 247 15.40 -4.92 26.17
N GLY A 248 15.17 -5.91 25.31
CA GLY A 248 14.29 -7.05 25.57
C GLY A 248 12.83 -6.84 25.16
N LEU A 249 12.54 -5.73 24.48
CA LEU A 249 11.29 -5.46 23.79
C LEU A 249 11.54 -4.46 22.66
N HIS A 250 10.66 -4.47 21.66
CA HIS A 250 10.66 -3.41 20.67
C HIS A 250 9.75 -2.25 21.10
N CYS A 251 10.22 -1.01 20.91
CA CYS A 251 9.47 0.22 21.13
C CYS A 251 9.47 1.10 19.88
N PHE A 252 8.30 1.61 19.48
CA PHE A 252 8.07 2.33 18.24
C PHE A 252 7.21 3.58 18.45
N THR A 253 7.26 4.48 17.46
CA THR A 253 6.30 5.57 17.25
C THR A 253 5.97 6.34 18.54
N PRO A 254 6.97 6.99 19.16
CA PRO A 254 6.75 7.70 20.42
C PRO A 254 5.84 8.91 20.21
N ALA A 255 5.05 9.23 21.22
CA ALA A 255 4.34 10.50 21.36
C ALA A 255 4.62 11.08 22.73
N ALA A 256 5.16 12.30 22.79
CA ALA A 256 5.45 12.94 24.07
C ALA A 256 4.19 13.60 24.63
N ALA A 257 3.99 13.48 25.94
CA ALA A 257 2.91 14.19 26.62
C ALA A 257 3.19 15.70 26.67
N ALA A 258 2.15 16.46 26.94
CA ALA A 258 2.23 17.86 27.25
C ALA A 258 2.99 18.06 28.57
N VAL A 259 3.69 19.19 28.67
CA VAL A 259 4.38 19.58 29.89
C VAL A 259 3.37 20.24 30.82
N SER A 260 3.18 19.68 32.02
CA SER A 260 2.31 20.26 33.06
C SER A 260 3.14 21.05 34.10
N GLY A 261 2.64 22.22 34.49
CA GLY A 261 3.29 23.11 35.48
C GLY A 261 4.48 23.92 34.93
N ASP A 262 5.33 24.43 35.84
CA ASP A 262 6.50 25.29 35.54
C ASP A 262 7.68 24.56 34.84
N HIS A 263 7.52 23.29 34.49
CA HIS A 263 8.57 22.52 33.82
C HIS A 263 8.64 22.88 32.33
N SER A 264 9.83 22.75 31.73
CA SER A 264 10.05 22.98 30.30
C SER A 264 9.92 21.72 29.43
N LYS A 265 9.92 20.52 30.04
CA LYS A 265 9.81 19.21 29.37
C LYS A 265 9.14 18.16 30.25
N THR A 266 8.52 17.15 29.64
CA THR A 266 7.94 15.97 30.33
C THR A 266 8.85 14.74 30.22
N SER A 267 8.84 13.89 31.25
CA SER A 267 9.43 12.54 31.21
C SER A 267 8.48 11.50 30.63
N ILE A 268 7.22 11.85 30.38
CA ILE A 268 6.18 10.90 29.98
C ILE A 268 6.03 10.84 28.45
N ILE A 269 6.06 9.62 27.93
CA ILE A 269 5.76 9.32 26.53
C ILE A 269 4.75 8.18 26.42
N ALA A 270 3.91 8.19 25.38
CA ALA A 270 3.19 7.01 24.92
C ALA A 270 3.99 6.34 23.80
N ILE A 271 4.06 5.02 23.81
CA ILE A 271 4.87 4.23 22.87
C ILE A 271 4.11 2.98 22.44
N ALA A 272 4.30 2.56 21.19
CA ALA A 272 3.85 1.25 20.74
C ALA A 272 4.94 0.21 21.05
N THR A 273 4.61 -0.85 21.77
CA THR A 273 5.57 -1.90 22.17
C THR A 273 5.23 -3.24 21.54
N ARG A 274 6.25 -4.06 21.26
CA ARG A 274 6.11 -5.50 20.96
C ARG A 274 7.04 -6.28 21.88
N ARG A 275 6.44 -7.09 22.77
CA ARG A 275 7.17 -7.86 23.80
C ARG A 275 7.42 -9.30 23.34
N PRO A 276 8.48 -9.97 23.83
CA PRO A 276 8.71 -11.39 23.58
C PRO A 276 7.50 -12.26 23.96
N GLY A 277 7.19 -13.25 23.12
CA GLY A 277 6.03 -14.12 23.30
C GLY A 277 4.67 -13.48 23.01
N LYS A 278 4.63 -12.21 22.58
CA LYS A 278 3.40 -11.52 22.17
C LYS A 278 3.43 -11.26 20.67
N SER A 279 2.34 -11.62 19.99
CA SER A 279 2.16 -11.33 18.56
C SER A 279 1.68 -9.91 18.30
N TYR A 280 1.10 -9.24 19.30
CA TYR A 280 0.42 -7.96 19.15
C TYR A 280 1.27 -6.78 19.62
N ARG A 281 1.10 -5.62 18.95
CA ARG A 281 1.61 -4.34 19.44
C ARG A 281 0.59 -3.70 20.39
N HIS A 282 1.07 -3.16 21.50
CA HIS A 282 0.23 -2.43 22.46
C HIS A 282 0.78 -1.03 22.70
N ILE A 283 -0.11 -0.08 22.96
CA ILE A 283 0.28 1.22 23.47
C ILE A 283 0.50 1.11 24.98
N GLU A 284 1.64 1.60 25.42
CA GLU A 284 2.02 1.72 26.83
C GLU A 284 2.42 3.16 27.12
N ILE A 285 2.16 3.63 28.35
CA ILE A 285 2.80 4.85 28.85
C ILE A 285 4.15 4.46 29.43
N PHE A 286 5.18 5.23 29.10
CA PHE A 286 6.52 5.05 29.62
C PHE A 286 6.99 6.34 30.29
N ASP A 287 7.42 6.21 31.54
CA ASP A 287 8.09 7.27 32.27
C ASP A 287 9.61 7.11 32.12
N VAL A 288 10.20 8.04 31.38
CA VAL A 288 11.62 8.05 31.02
C VAL A 288 12.52 8.19 32.25
N GLU A 289 12.07 8.89 33.30
CA GLU A 289 12.88 9.09 34.51
C GLU A 289 12.90 7.84 35.39
N THR A 290 11.72 7.27 35.65
CA THR A 290 11.62 6.07 36.49
C THR A 290 11.85 4.76 35.74
N GLN A 291 11.95 4.82 34.40
CA GLN A 291 12.10 3.67 33.50
C GLN A 291 10.95 2.65 33.64
N LYS A 292 9.75 3.14 33.97
CA LYS A 292 8.57 2.30 34.20
C LYS A 292 7.60 2.35 33.03
N PHE A 293 7.12 1.16 32.68
CA PHE A 293 6.04 0.98 31.73
C PHE A 293 4.71 0.81 32.46
N PHE A 294 3.67 1.41 31.91
CA PHE A 294 2.29 1.29 32.36
C PHE A 294 1.44 0.78 31.18
N PRO A 295 0.87 -0.43 31.27
CA PRO A 295 0.08 -0.99 30.19
C PRO A 295 -1.20 -0.18 29.98
N VAL A 296 -1.55 0.07 28.72
CA VAL A 296 -2.81 0.75 28.36
C VAL A 296 -3.69 -0.17 27.55
N THR A 297 -3.35 -0.42 26.28
CA THR A 297 -4.26 -1.11 25.37
C THR A 297 -4.32 -2.62 25.58
N GLU A 298 -3.29 -3.22 26.19
CA GLU A 298 -3.35 -4.63 26.60
C GLU A 298 -4.48 -4.89 27.61
N LEU A 299 -4.79 -3.90 28.45
CA LEU A 299 -5.88 -3.97 29.43
C LEU A 299 -7.27 -3.81 28.78
N ILE A 300 -7.33 -3.25 27.57
CA ILE A 300 -8.56 -3.06 26.80
C ILE A 300 -8.81 -4.29 25.94
N ASN A 301 -7.82 -4.64 25.10
CA ASN A 301 -7.88 -5.79 24.23
C ASN A 301 -6.46 -6.36 23.95
N PRO A 302 -6.11 -7.51 24.54
CA PRO A 302 -4.77 -8.10 24.40
C PRO A 302 -4.55 -8.84 23.07
N THR A 303 -5.58 -8.97 22.23
CA THR A 303 -5.53 -9.77 20.99
C THR A 303 -5.69 -8.93 19.72
N ILE A 304 -5.47 -7.62 19.79
CA ILE A 304 -5.47 -6.73 18.62
C ILE A 304 -4.27 -5.80 18.66
N HIS A 305 -3.79 -5.43 17.47
CA HIS A 305 -2.70 -4.49 17.33
C HIS A 305 -3.16 -3.03 17.52
N HIS A 306 -2.31 -2.25 18.18
CA HIS A 306 -2.47 -0.82 18.36
C HIS A 306 -1.19 -0.09 17.92
N TYR A 307 -1.36 1.00 17.19
CA TYR A 307 -0.29 1.72 16.50
C TYR A 307 -0.39 3.21 16.73
N ASN A 308 0.74 3.90 16.52
CA ASN A 308 0.80 5.33 16.25
C ASN A 308 0.03 6.16 17.30
N PRO A 309 0.44 6.10 18.58
CA PRO A 309 -0.19 6.89 19.63
C PRO A 309 0.04 8.39 19.42
N PHE A 310 -0.84 9.23 19.97
CA PHE A 310 -0.72 10.69 19.99
C PHE A 310 -1.52 11.26 21.17
N PHE A 311 -1.12 12.41 21.69
CA PHE A 311 -1.84 13.07 22.79
C PHE A 311 -2.68 14.25 22.31
N SER A 312 -3.72 14.58 23.07
CA SER A 312 -4.36 15.89 22.98
C SER A 312 -3.41 16.98 23.49
N PRO A 313 -3.61 18.27 23.12
CA PRO A 313 -2.70 19.37 23.47
C PRO A 313 -2.25 19.46 24.93
N GLU A 314 -3.15 19.16 25.88
CA GLU A 314 -2.92 19.12 27.33
C GLU A 314 -2.79 17.69 27.88
N SER A 315 -2.77 16.69 26.98
CA SER A 315 -2.64 15.26 27.30
C SER A 315 -3.74 14.71 28.22
N THR A 316 -4.92 15.32 28.20
CA THR A 316 -6.12 14.75 28.83
C THR A 316 -6.58 13.48 28.11
N TYR A 317 -6.32 13.39 26.80
CA TYR A 317 -6.68 12.24 25.98
C TYR A 317 -5.46 11.64 25.28
N LEU A 318 -5.46 10.31 25.22
CA LEU A 318 -4.53 9.52 24.43
C LEU A 318 -5.31 8.94 23.25
N GLY A 319 -4.87 9.28 22.04
CA GLY A 319 -5.35 8.72 20.78
C GLY A 319 -4.39 7.66 20.25
N TYR A 320 -4.90 6.71 19.48
CA TYR A 320 -4.12 5.68 18.80
C TYR A 320 -4.92 5.07 17.64
N HIS A 321 -4.23 4.38 16.77
CA HIS A 321 -4.80 3.67 15.63
C HIS A 321 -4.95 2.21 16.01
N ARG A 322 -6.12 1.64 15.79
CA ARG A 322 -6.28 0.18 15.86
C ARG A 322 -7.27 -0.28 14.83
N TYR A 323 -7.16 -1.54 14.48
CA TYR A 323 -8.20 -2.18 13.70
C TYR A 323 -9.50 -2.21 14.51
N ARG A 324 -10.64 -1.86 13.89
CA ARG A 324 -11.92 -1.71 14.58
C ARG A 324 -12.48 -3.03 15.12
N GLY A 325 -12.27 -4.14 14.43
CA GLY A 325 -12.92 -5.44 14.69
C GLY A 325 -13.65 -5.95 13.45
N GLU A 326 -14.09 -7.22 13.44
CA GLU A 326 -15.01 -7.70 12.40
C GLU A 326 -16.27 -6.82 12.41
N SER A 327 -16.72 -6.37 11.25
CA SER A 327 -17.94 -5.55 11.17
C SER A 327 -19.17 -6.32 11.67
N CYS A 328 -19.90 -5.71 12.61
CA CYS A 328 -21.18 -6.23 13.08
C CYS A 328 -22.26 -6.06 11.99
N SER A 329 -23.36 -6.83 12.11
CA SER A 329 -24.51 -6.67 11.20
C SER A 329 -25.08 -5.25 11.29
N GLY A 330 -25.07 -4.51 10.19
CA GLY A 330 -25.53 -3.12 10.11
C GLY A 330 -24.42 -2.06 10.09
N GLU A 331 -23.16 -2.47 10.27
CA GLU A 331 -22.00 -1.59 10.08
C GLU A 331 -21.58 -1.53 8.60
N THR A 332 -20.88 -0.46 8.24
CA THR A 332 -20.36 -0.18 6.88
C THR A 332 -19.40 -1.26 6.39
N THR A 333 -19.71 -1.85 5.23
CA THR A 333 -18.87 -2.80 4.48
C THR A 333 -17.88 -2.08 3.57
N ILE A 334 -16.76 -2.72 3.22
CA ILE A 334 -15.94 -2.24 2.10
C ILE A 334 -16.65 -2.66 0.81
N PRO A 335 -16.99 -1.74 -0.11
CA PRO A 335 -17.59 -2.10 -1.38
C PRO A 335 -16.76 -3.16 -2.12
N TYR A 336 -17.43 -4.07 -2.82
CA TYR A 336 -16.71 -5.06 -3.64
C TYR A 336 -15.81 -4.38 -4.67
N LEU A 337 -16.27 -3.25 -5.22
CA LEU A 337 -15.55 -2.44 -6.19
C LEU A 337 -15.69 -0.96 -5.82
N ASP A 338 -14.57 -0.25 -5.71
CA ASP A 338 -14.51 1.18 -5.39
C ASP A 338 -13.96 1.98 -6.56
N SER A 339 -14.59 3.11 -6.88
CA SER A 339 -14.01 4.11 -7.77
C SER A 339 -12.83 4.80 -7.08
N VAL A 340 -11.71 4.95 -7.79
CA VAL A 340 -10.50 5.63 -7.31
C VAL A 340 -10.15 6.73 -8.30
N ILE A 341 -9.67 7.86 -7.76
CA ILE A 341 -9.26 9.01 -8.57
C ILE A 341 -8.08 8.60 -9.46
N SER A 342 -8.18 8.94 -10.74
CA SER A 342 -7.11 8.76 -11.71
C SER A 342 -6.26 10.03 -11.83
N PRO A 343 -4.91 9.92 -11.85
CA PRO A 343 -4.04 11.04 -12.16
C PRO A 343 -3.96 11.32 -13.68
N VAL A 344 -4.50 10.44 -14.52
CA VAL A 344 -4.44 10.54 -15.98
C VAL A 344 -5.84 10.73 -16.55
N ASN A 345 -6.04 11.85 -17.24
CA ASN A 345 -7.28 12.13 -17.96
C ASN A 345 -7.57 11.04 -18.99
N GLY A 346 -8.81 10.55 -18.99
CA GLY A 346 -9.27 9.48 -19.90
C GLY A 346 -9.16 8.07 -19.31
N LEU A 347 -8.48 7.89 -18.17
CA LEU A 347 -8.49 6.63 -17.42
C LEU A 347 -9.47 6.70 -16.24
N LYS A 348 -10.37 5.73 -16.15
CA LYS A 348 -11.14 5.42 -14.93
C LYS A 348 -10.41 4.33 -14.16
N MET A 349 -10.33 4.45 -12.83
CA MET A 349 -9.69 3.44 -11.98
C MET A 349 -10.70 2.84 -11.01
N LEU A 350 -10.72 1.51 -10.93
CA LEU A 350 -11.60 0.73 -10.07
C LEU A 350 -10.74 -0.19 -9.21
N ARG A 351 -10.96 -0.14 -7.90
CA ARG A 351 -10.24 -0.95 -6.92
C ARG A 351 -11.13 -2.08 -6.41
N LEU A 352 -10.66 -3.29 -6.55
CA LEU A 352 -11.29 -4.55 -6.15
C LEU A 352 -10.63 -5.10 -4.88
N ASN A 353 -11.40 -5.76 -4.03
CA ASN A 353 -10.87 -6.53 -2.90
C ASN A 353 -10.59 -7.97 -3.34
N GLY A 354 -9.34 -8.29 -3.66
CA GLY A 354 -8.97 -9.61 -4.18
C GLY A 354 -7.66 -9.58 -4.95
N PHE A 355 -7.41 -10.59 -5.79
CA PHE A 355 -6.24 -10.67 -6.65
C PHE A 355 -6.63 -11.14 -8.05
N PHE A 356 -5.79 -10.81 -9.04
CA PHE A 356 -5.90 -11.18 -10.46
C PHE A 356 -7.27 -10.92 -11.08
N PRO A 357 -7.70 -9.66 -11.15
CA PRO A 357 -8.94 -9.31 -11.83
C PRO A 357 -8.85 -9.70 -13.31
N ALA A 358 -9.91 -10.28 -13.85
CA ALA A 358 -10.06 -10.55 -15.27
C ALA A 358 -11.50 -10.31 -15.69
N SER A 359 -11.71 -9.50 -16.71
CA SER A 359 -13.06 -9.11 -17.14
C SER A 359 -13.65 -10.13 -18.11
N SER A 360 -14.96 -10.34 -18.05
CA SER A 360 -15.69 -11.05 -19.09
C SER A 360 -15.56 -10.31 -20.43
N PRO A 361 -15.72 -10.98 -21.58
CA PRO A 361 -15.66 -10.32 -22.89
C PRO A 361 -16.70 -9.19 -23.06
N SER A 362 -17.87 -9.34 -22.41
CA SER A 362 -18.90 -8.30 -22.37
C SER A 362 -18.53 -7.10 -21.49
N GLY A 363 -17.58 -7.26 -20.56
CA GLY A 363 -17.25 -6.26 -19.54
C GLY A 363 -18.31 -6.11 -18.45
N GLU A 364 -19.27 -7.04 -18.37
CA GLU A 364 -20.32 -7.00 -17.34
C GLU A 364 -19.86 -7.61 -16.01
N PHE A 365 -18.84 -8.47 -16.05
CA PHE A 365 -18.39 -9.25 -14.91
C PHE A 365 -16.87 -9.20 -14.77
N ILE A 366 -16.39 -9.27 -13.54
CA ILE A 366 -14.97 -9.32 -13.19
C ILE A 366 -14.75 -10.57 -12.34
N ALA A 367 -13.92 -11.48 -12.83
CA ALA A 367 -13.46 -12.63 -12.07
C ALA A 367 -12.20 -12.27 -11.27
N PHE A 368 -12.06 -12.83 -10.06
CA PHE A 368 -10.91 -12.59 -9.19
C PHE A 368 -10.74 -13.70 -8.15
N ASN A 369 -9.61 -13.70 -7.44
CA ASN A 369 -9.33 -14.65 -6.37
C ASN A 369 -9.39 -13.98 -4.99
N PRO A 370 -10.29 -14.40 -4.08
CA PRO A 370 -10.33 -13.87 -2.72
C PRO A 370 -9.20 -14.49 -1.87
N GLY A 371 -8.15 -13.72 -1.57
CA GLY A 371 -7.07 -14.20 -0.69
C GLY A 371 -6.38 -15.50 -1.18
N PHE A 372 -6.29 -15.70 -2.50
CA PHE A 372 -5.78 -16.92 -3.15
C PHE A 372 -6.54 -18.22 -2.80
N LYS A 373 -7.72 -18.15 -2.19
CA LYS A 373 -8.52 -19.31 -1.74
C LYS A 373 -9.85 -19.43 -2.47
N GLY A 374 -9.82 -19.33 -3.79
CA GLY A 374 -11.00 -19.56 -4.61
C GLY A 374 -11.05 -18.70 -5.86
N LEU A 375 -12.20 -18.78 -6.51
CA LEU A 375 -12.54 -18.01 -7.70
C LEU A 375 -13.93 -17.41 -7.48
N GLU A 376 -14.02 -16.10 -7.58
CA GLU A 376 -15.25 -15.33 -7.44
C GLU A 376 -15.48 -14.46 -8.67
N ILE A 377 -16.74 -14.08 -8.88
CA ILE A 377 -17.17 -13.13 -9.90
C ILE A 377 -17.93 -12.01 -9.23
N VAL A 378 -17.62 -10.76 -9.56
CA VAL A 378 -18.42 -9.58 -9.20
C VAL A 378 -18.97 -8.92 -10.46
N LYS A 379 -20.15 -8.32 -10.37
CA LYS A 379 -20.60 -7.39 -11.42
C LYS A 379 -19.65 -6.20 -11.52
N SER A 380 -19.48 -5.67 -12.73
CA SER A 380 -18.69 -4.48 -13.00
C SER A 380 -19.20 -3.20 -12.31
N ASP A 381 -20.44 -3.19 -11.84
CA ASP A 381 -21.03 -2.12 -11.02
C ASP A 381 -20.88 -2.37 -9.49
N GLY A 382 -20.25 -3.48 -9.09
CA GLY A 382 -20.08 -3.88 -7.70
C GLY A 382 -21.35 -4.35 -6.98
N SER A 383 -22.50 -4.41 -7.65
CA SER A 383 -23.80 -4.61 -6.97
C SER A 383 -24.07 -6.04 -6.48
N LYS A 384 -23.35 -7.03 -7.03
CA LYS A 384 -23.45 -8.43 -6.60
C LYS A 384 -22.17 -9.20 -6.88
N LYS A 385 -21.90 -10.18 -6.01
CA LYS A 385 -20.79 -11.13 -6.09
C LYS A 385 -21.32 -12.57 -6.08
N TRP A 386 -20.59 -13.48 -6.70
CA TRP A 386 -20.79 -14.93 -6.69
C TRP A 386 -19.48 -15.66 -6.44
N THR A 387 -19.55 -16.82 -5.82
CA THR A 387 -18.44 -17.75 -5.61
C THR A 387 -18.57 -18.93 -6.55
N LEU A 388 -17.52 -19.21 -7.31
CA LEU A 388 -17.42 -20.33 -8.27
C LEU A 388 -16.59 -21.48 -7.70
N ILE A 389 -15.46 -21.15 -7.06
CA ILE A 389 -14.60 -22.11 -6.38
C ILE A 389 -14.37 -21.62 -4.97
N LYS A 390 -14.60 -22.49 -3.98
CA LYS A 390 -14.48 -22.21 -2.55
C LYS A 390 -13.39 -23.08 -1.92
N ASP A 391 -12.61 -22.50 -1.01
CA ASP A 391 -11.61 -23.18 -0.18
C ASP A 391 -10.56 -24.02 -0.94
N ARG A 392 -10.38 -23.73 -2.22
CA ARG A 392 -9.35 -24.34 -3.08
C ARG A 392 -8.43 -23.26 -3.59
N THR A 393 -7.13 -23.46 -3.38
CA THR A 393 -6.13 -22.49 -3.84
C THR A 393 -6.19 -22.36 -5.35
N SER A 394 -6.53 -21.15 -5.79
CA SER A 394 -6.58 -20.78 -7.20
C SER A 394 -6.18 -19.33 -7.37
N PHE A 395 -5.54 -19.03 -8.49
CA PHE A 395 -4.96 -17.72 -8.76
C PHE A 395 -4.70 -17.49 -10.24
N CYS A 396 -4.72 -16.21 -10.62
CA CYS A 396 -4.55 -15.73 -11.99
C CYS A 396 -5.62 -16.24 -12.94
N ASN A 397 -6.52 -15.35 -13.33
CA ASN A 397 -7.69 -15.68 -14.12
C ASN A 397 -7.56 -15.11 -15.54
N SER A 398 -8.11 -15.83 -16.51
CA SER A 398 -8.26 -15.34 -17.88
C SER A 398 -9.59 -15.83 -18.42
N TRP A 399 -10.45 -14.92 -18.86
CA TRP A 399 -11.72 -15.28 -19.49
C TRP A 399 -11.49 -15.75 -20.92
N SER A 400 -12.27 -16.75 -21.35
CA SER A 400 -12.35 -17.09 -22.77
C SER A 400 -13.02 -15.95 -23.52
N PRO A 401 -12.40 -15.40 -24.60
CA PRO A 401 -13.06 -14.44 -25.48
C PRO A 401 -14.03 -15.10 -26.45
N ALA A 402 -13.90 -16.40 -26.68
CA ALA A 402 -14.68 -17.15 -27.68
C ALA A 402 -15.87 -17.92 -27.07
N GLU A 403 -15.77 -18.29 -25.79
CA GLU A 403 -16.79 -19.11 -25.11
C GLU A 403 -17.41 -18.34 -23.94
N PRO A 404 -18.75 -18.21 -23.88
CA PRO A 404 -19.39 -17.61 -22.72
C PRO A 404 -19.17 -18.49 -21.48
N HIS A 405 -19.01 -17.85 -20.32
CA HIS A 405 -18.96 -18.52 -19.02
C HIS A 405 -17.80 -19.53 -18.84
N VAL A 406 -16.67 -19.28 -19.51
CA VAL A 406 -15.44 -20.06 -19.35
C VAL A 406 -14.33 -19.17 -18.80
N ILE A 407 -13.73 -19.60 -17.69
CA ILE A 407 -12.59 -18.94 -17.05
C ILE A 407 -11.46 -19.95 -16.91
N TYR A 408 -10.27 -19.55 -17.33
CA TYR A 408 -9.03 -20.27 -17.07
C TYR A 408 -8.40 -19.76 -15.78
N THR A 409 -7.94 -20.65 -14.91
CA THR A 409 -7.28 -20.29 -13.65
C THR A 409 -6.15 -21.26 -13.32
N SER A 410 -5.18 -20.83 -12.51
CA SER A 410 -4.17 -21.74 -11.94
C SER A 410 -4.74 -22.40 -10.68
N ILE A 411 -4.46 -23.68 -10.47
CA ILE A 411 -4.85 -24.42 -9.26
C ILE A 411 -3.60 -25.12 -8.69
N GLY A 412 -3.37 -24.94 -7.40
CA GLY A 412 -2.20 -25.49 -6.69
C GLY A 412 -1.59 -24.48 -5.73
N PRO A 413 -0.50 -24.83 -5.04
CA PRO A 413 0.14 -23.96 -4.07
C PRO A 413 0.79 -22.73 -4.72
N ILE A 414 0.80 -21.61 -4.00
CA ILE A 414 1.35 -20.32 -4.44
C ILE A 414 2.80 -20.15 -3.98
N PHE A 415 3.59 -19.36 -4.71
CA PHE A 415 4.99 -19.00 -4.38
C PHE A 415 5.97 -20.19 -4.24
N GLU A 416 5.60 -21.33 -4.82
CA GLU A 416 6.37 -22.57 -4.71
C GLU A 416 7.47 -22.74 -5.78
N SER A 417 8.28 -23.79 -5.57
CA SER A 417 9.40 -24.16 -6.45
C SER A 417 8.96 -24.47 -7.90
N VAL A 418 9.93 -24.55 -8.81
CA VAL A 418 9.69 -24.94 -10.22
C VAL A 418 9.14 -26.36 -10.37
N LYS A 419 9.47 -27.26 -9.43
CA LYS A 419 9.06 -28.67 -9.46
C LYS A 419 7.68 -28.91 -8.86
N THR A 420 7.17 -27.95 -8.08
CA THR A 420 5.90 -28.11 -7.38
C THR A 420 4.75 -28.13 -8.38
N THR A 421 3.87 -29.13 -8.27
CA THR A 421 2.71 -29.29 -9.13
C THR A 421 1.74 -28.12 -8.97
N VAL A 422 1.60 -27.34 -10.02
CA VAL A 422 0.53 -26.36 -10.22
C VAL A 422 -0.04 -26.63 -11.61
N GLN A 423 -1.36 -26.56 -11.76
CA GLN A 423 -2.05 -26.92 -12.99
C GLN A 423 -2.91 -25.78 -13.50
N ILE A 424 -3.08 -25.72 -14.81
CA ILE A 424 -4.07 -24.85 -15.45
C ILE A 424 -5.42 -25.59 -15.48
N ALA A 425 -6.47 -24.90 -15.06
CA ALA A 425 -7.83 -25.42 -15.09
C ALA A 425 -8.74 -24.52 -15.93
N ARG A 426 -9.59 -25.16 -16.72
CA ARG A 426 -10.73 -24.58 -17.42
C ARG A 426 -11.97 -24.75 -16.54
N VAL A 427 -12.56 -23.64 -16.12
CA VAL A 427 -13.73 -23.59 -15.24
C VAL A 427 -14.92 -23.10 -16.06
N SER A 428 -15.94 -23.94 -16.22
CA SER A 428 -17.16 -23.62 -16.96
C SER A 428 -18.40 -23.61 -16.06
N PHE A 429 -19.33 -22.70 -16.33
CA PHE A 429 -20.59 -22.58 -15.61
C PHE A 429 -21.74 -22.23 -16.56
N SER A 430 -22.98 -22.55 -16.18
CA SER A 430 -24.14 -22.41 -17.07
C SER A 430 -24.79 -21.03 -17.02
N SER A 431 -24.94 -20.45 -15.83
CA SER A 431 -25.56 -19.13 -15.63
C SER A 431 -25.27 -18.56 -14.25
N LEU A 432 -25.35 -17.24 -14.12
CA LEU A 432 -25.28 -16.54 -12.84
C LEU A 432 -26.70 -16.33 -12.30
N ASN A 433 -27.08 -17.06 -11.25
CA ASN A 433 -28.39 -16.92 -10.61
C ASN A 433 -28.35 -15.79 -9.57
N VAL A 434 -29.28 -14.83 -9.65
CA VAL A 434 -29.36 -13.70 -8.72
C VAL A 434 -29.71 -14.14 -7.28
N ASN A 435 -30.38 -15.28 -7.12
CA ASN A 435 -30.82 -15.78 -5.82
C ASN A 435 -29.83 -16.74 -5.16
N SER A 436 -28.73 -17.09 -5.84
CA SER A 436 -27.64 -17.89 -5.26
C SER A 436 -26.39 -17.03 -5.15
N ASP A 437 -25.59 -17.31 -4.14
CA ASP A 437 -24.25 -16.74 -4.00
C ASP A 437 -23.18 -17.72 -4.46
N GLU A 438 -23.46 -19.03 -4.45
CA GLU A 438 -22.56 -20.06 -4.99
C GLU A 438 -23.09 -20.57 -6.34
N ILE A 439 -22.20 -20.69 -7.33
CA ILE A 439 -22.51 -21.13 -8.69
C ILE A 439 -21.81 -22.47 -8.95
N PRO A 440 -22.55 -23.55 -9.30
CA PRO A 440 -21.94 -24.81 -9.67
C PRO A 440 -21.04 -24.65 -10.89
N VAL A 441 -19.85 -25.25 -10.83
CA VAL A 441 -18.85 -25.23 -11.89
C VAL A 441 -18.43 -26.63 -12.29
N GLU A 442 -18.08 -26.79 -13.56
CA GLU A 442 -17.28 -27.90 -14.05
C GLU A 442 -15.82 -27.45 -14.14
N ILE A 443 -14.90 -28.27 -13.62
CA ILE A 443 -13.46 -27.99 -13.63
C ILE A 443 -12.76 -29.07 -14.45
N LYS A 444 -12.24 -28.67 -15.62
CA LYS A 444 -11.39 -29.52 -16.47
C LYS A 444 -9.93 -29.09 -16.32
N VAL A 445 -9.06 -30.01 -15.95
CA VAL A 445 -7.61 -29.75 -15.85
C VAL A 445 -6.96 -29.87 -17.23
N LEU A 446 -6.14 -28.89 -17.61
CA LEU A 446 -5.53 -28.80 -18.95
C LEU A 446 -4.06 -29.22 -18.99
N THR A 447 -3.37 -29.32 -17.86
CA THR A 447 -1.92 -29.63 -17.79
C THR A 447 -1.63 -30.77 -16.82
N GLY A 448 -0.69 -31.65 -17.17
CA GLY A 448 -0.37 -32.85 -16.36
C GLY A 448 0.28 -32.54 -15.00
N GLU A 449 0.06 -33.39 -14.00
CA GLU A 449 0.56 -33.20 -12.62
C GLU A 449 2.10 -33.20 -12.49
N GLU A 450 2.78 -33.98 -13.34
CA GLU A 450 4.24 -34.15 -13.30
C GLU A 450 5.00 -33.12 -14.15
N THR A 451 4.30 -32.11 -14.68
CA THR A 451 4.89 -31.08 -15.57
C THR A 451 5.36 -29.83 -14.81
N GLY A 452 5.45 -29.92 -13.48
CA GLY A 452 5.94 -28.87 -12.58
C GLY A 452 4.92 -27.75 -12.37
N ASN A 453 5.44 -26.52 -12.22
CA ASN A 453 4.62 -25.35 -11.88
C ASN A 453 3.98 -24.72 -13.13
N ASN A 454 2.79 -25.20 -13.52
CA ASN A 454 1.99 -24.61 -14.60
C ASN A 454 1.04 -23.54 -14.06
N ALA A 455 1.30 -22.27 -14.36
CA ALA A 455 0.57 -21.17 -13.75
C ALA A 455 0.44 -19.96 -14.68
N PHE A 456 -0.41 -19.01 -14.26
CA PHE A 456 -0.62 -17.72 -14.92
C PHE A 456 -1.10 -17.85 -16.38
N PRO A 457 -2.26 -18.49 -16.62
CA PRO A 457 -2.77 -18.64 -17.96
C PRO A 457 -3.26 -17.30 -18.51
N SER A 458 -2.99 -17.04 -19.80
CA SER A 458 -3.61 -15.96 -20.56
C SER A 458 -4.12 -16.52 -21.88
N CYS A 459 -5.41 -16.34 -22.14
CA CYS A 459 -6.07 -16.82 -23.34
C CYS A 459 -5.77 -15.93 -24.56
N SER A 460 -5.57 -16.57 -25.71
CA SER A 460 -5.43 -15.86 -26.99
C SER A 460 -6.74 -15.17 -27.38
N PRO A 461 -6.70 -14.05 -28.11
CA PRO A 461 -7.92 -13.32 -28.51
C PRO A 461 -8.91 -14.14 -29.35
N ASP A 462 -8.43 -15.18 -30.03
CA ASP A 462 -9.25 -16.13 -30.79
C ASP A 462 -9.85 -17.27 -29.93
N GLY A 463 -9.49 -17.34 -28.65
CA GLY A 463 -9.97 -18.32 -27.67
C GLY A 463 -9.40 -19.73 -27.81
N LYS A 464 -8.50 -19.98 -28.76
CA LYS A 464 -8.03 -21.33 -29.08
C LYS A 464 -6.86 -21.81 -28.22
N HIS A 465 -6.03 -20.88 -27.75
CA HIS A 465 -4.78 -21.19 -27.09
C HIS A 465 -4.66 -20.47 -25.76
N LEU A 466 -3.86 -21.04 -24.86
CA LEU A 466 -3.40 -20.39 -23.64
C LEU A 466 -1.89 -20.27 -23.67
N VAL A 467 -1.36 -19.08 -23.39
CA VAL A 467 0.03 -18.94 -22.95
C VAL A 467 0.08 -19.06 -21.43
N PHE A 468 1.06 -19.78 -20.91
CA PHE A 468 1.22 -20.00 -19.47
C PHE A 468 2.69 -20.23 -19.13
N ARG A 469 3.04 -20.05 -17.86
CA ARG A 469 4.33 -20.45 -17.31
C ARG A 469 4.31 -21.95 -17.01
N SER A 470 5.38 -22.68 -17.28
CA SER A 470 5.56 -24.08 -16.89
C SER A 470 6.96 -24.34 -16.34
N GLY A 471 7.06 -25.28 -15.40
CA GLY A 471 8.31 -25.77 -14.83
C GLY A 471 8.91 -26.98 -15.55
N ARG A 472 8.27 -27.45 -16.64
CA ARG A 472 8.60 -28.74 -17.30
C ARG A 472 10.01 -28.81 -17.89
N SER A 473 10.67 -27.67 -18.14
CA SER A 473 12.08 -27.61 -18.59
C SER A 473 13.10 -27.65 -17.45
N GLY A 474 12.67 -27.70 -16.18
CA GLY A 474 13.51 -27.48 -15.00
C GLY A 474 13.69 -26.01 -14.63
N TYR A 475 13.25 -25.09 -15.50
CA TYR A 475 13.15 -23.66 -15.25
C TYR A 475 11.70 -23.20 -15.46
N LYS A 476 11.36 -22.00 -14.98
CA LYS A 476 10.04 -21.41 -15.16
C LYS A 476 10.01 -20.69 -16.51
N ASN A 477 9.67 -21.38 -17.60
CA ASN A 477 9.59 -20.80 -18.95
C ASN A 477 8.14 -20.74 -19.46
N LEU A 478 7.91 -20.09 -20.61
CA LEU A 478 6.59 -19.94 -21.20
C LEU A 478 6.29 -21.04 -22.23
N TYR A 479 5.04 -21.49 -22.23
CA TYR A 479 4.50 -22.49 -23.13
C TYR A 479 3.13 -22.04 -23.64
N ILE A 480 2.73 -22.58 -24.79
CA ILE A 480 1.41 -22.40 -25.38
C ILE A 480 0.74 -23.77 -25.48
N ILE A 481 -0.54 -23.84 -25.13
CA ILE A 481 -1.35 -25.07 -25.15
C ILE A 481 -2.72 -24.82 -25.79
N ASP A 482 -3.33 -25.86 -26.36
CA ASP A 482 -4.76 -25.89 -26.70
C ASP A 482 -5.63 -25.60 -25.46
N GLY A 483 -6.46 -24.57 -25.54
CA GLY A 483 -7.29 -24.08 -24.43
C GLY A 483 -8.58 -24.88 -24.19
N VAL A 484 -8.89 -25.89 -24.99
CA VAL A 484 -10.14 -26.68 -24.93
C VAL A 484 -9.84 -28.12 -24.53
N ASN A 485 -8.96 -28.80 -25.26
CA ASN A 485 -8.60 -30.19 -25.05
C ASN A 485 -7.57 -30.33 -23.93
N GLY A 486 -6.59 -29.41 -23.89
CA GLY A 486 -5.44 -29.51 -23.00
C GLY A 486 -4.55 -30.72 -23.31
N GLU A 487 -3.51 -30.91 -22.51
CA GLU A 487 -2.44 -31.89 -22.72
C GLU A 487 -2.96 -33.33 -22.61
N MET A 488 -3.95 -33.56 -21.75
CA MET A 488 -4.47 -34.89 -21.44
C MET A 488 -5.38 -35.47 -22.52
N GLU A 489 -5.95 -34.63 -23.39
CA GLU A 489 -6.80 -35.05 -24.51
C GLU A 489 -6.11 -34.88 -25.87
N GLY A 490 -4.77 -34.86 -25.87
CA GLY A 490 -3.96 -34.80 -27.08
C GLY A 490 -3.76 -33.39 -27.65
N GLY A 491 -4.11 -32.34 -26.90
CA GLY A 491 -3.80 -30.96 -27.25
C GLY A 491 -2.30 -30.71 -27.28
N GLU A 492 -1.83 -30.00 -28.31
CA GLU A 492 -0.40 -29.70 -28.49
C GLU A 492 0.08 -28.72 -27.41
N VAL A 493 1.24 -29.02 -26.81
CA VAL A 493 1.97 -28.10 -25.95
C VAL A 493 3.27 -27.70 -26.62
N ARG A 494 3.44 -26.41 -26.89
CA ARG A 494 4.63 -25.85 -27.54
C ARG A 494 5.39 -24.94 -26.58
N GLN A 495 6.71 -25.10 -26.52
CA GLN A 495 7.57 -24.19 -25.79
C GLN A 495 7.71 -22.85 -26.52
N LEU A 496 7.50 -21.75 -25.81
CA LEU A 496 7.61 -20.39 -26.35
C LEU A 496 8.95 -19.73 -25.99
N THR A 497 9.42 -19.93 -24.76
CA THR A 497 10.72 -19.42 -24.30
C THR A 497 11.57 -20.54 -23.73
N ASN A 498 12.90 -20.38 -23.78
CA ASN A 498 13.82 -21.39 -23.28
C ASN A 498 15.06 -20.72 -22.66
N GLY A 499 15.36 -21.07 -21.41
CA GLY A 499 16.58 -20.64 -20.74
C GLY A 499 16.53 -20.73 -19.21
N ALA A 500 17.69 -20.56 -18.60
CA ALA A 500 17.93 -20.74 -17.17
C ALA A 500 17.50 -19.50 -16.34
N TRP A 501 16.26 -19.05 -16.52
CA TRP A 501 15.67 -17.88 -15.86
C TRP A 501 14.19 -18.13 -15.51
N ILE A 502 13.53 -17.13 -14.95
CA ILE A 502 12.12 -17.15 -14.60
C ILE A 502 11.37 -16.21 -15.53
N ASP A 503 10.49 -16.77 -16.35
CA ASP A 503 9.43 -16.07 -17.07
C ASP A 503 8.11 -16.28 -16.33
N THR A 504 7.31 -15.23 -16.17
CA THR A 504 6.07 -15.30 -15.40
C THR A 504 5.04 -14.29 -15.87
N MET A 505 3.77 -14.55 -15.52
CA MET A 505 2.63 -13.65 -15.78
C MET A 505 2.54 -13.21 -17.24
N PRO A 506 2.47 -14.15 -18.19
CA PRO A 506 2.28 -13.80 -19.59
C PRO A 506 0.88 -13.20 -19.82
N ASN A 507 0.78 -12.27 -20.75
CA ASN A 507 -0.47 -11.64 -21.18
C ASN A 507 -0.48 -11.49 -22.71
N TRP A 508 -1.48 -12.06 -23.36
CA TRP A 508 -1.68 -11.91 -24.80
C TRP A 508 -2.17 -10.51 -25.13
N SER A 509 -1.63 -9.88 -26.18
CA SER A 509 -2.17 -8.63 -26.69
C SER A 509 -3.57 -8.86 -27.28
N PRO A 510 -4.52 -7.93 -27.11
CA PRO A 510 -5.86 -8.03 -27.71
C PRO A 510 -5.86 -8.21 -29.22
N ASP A 511 -4.84 -7.70 -29.92
CA ASP A 511 -4.67 -7.87 -31.37
C ASP A 511 -4.01 -9.22 -31.77
N GLY A 512 -3.60 -10.03 -30.79
CA GLY A 512 -3.05 -11.37 -30.98
C GLY A 512 -1.58 -11.42 -31.40
N LYS A 513 -0.94 -10.27 -31.67
CA LYS A 513 0.40 -10.22 -32.28
C LYS A 513 1.55 -10.38 -31.29
N LEU A 514 1.34 -10.09 -30.01
CA LEU A 514 2.37 -10.06 -28.99
C LEU A 514 1.91 -10.77 -27.72
N ILE A 515 2.89 -11.25 -26.97
CA ILE A 515 2.74 -11.73 -25.60
C ILE A 515 3.71 -10.92 -24.75
N ALA A 516 3.19 -10.18 -23.76
CA ALA A 516 3.98 -9.48 -22.76
C ALA A 516 4.16 -10.39 -21.55
N PHE A 517 5.32 -10.33 -20.89
CA PHE A 517 5.57 -11.13 -19.69
C PHE A 517 6.69 -10.51 -18.85
N SER A 518 6.75 -10.89 -17.58
CA SER A 518 7.83 -10.49 -16.67
C SER A 518 8.95 -11.53 -16.69
N SER A 519 10.20 -11.10 -16.77
CA SER A 519 11.35 -12.01 -16.75
C SER A 519 12.58 -11.44 -16.05
N ASN A 520 13.30 -12.30 -15.34
CA ASN A 520 14.62 -11.96 -14.77
C ASN A 520 15.79 -12.35 -15.69
N ARG A 521 15.54 -12.67 -16.96
CA ARG A 521 16.57 -13.16 -17.90
C ARG A 521 17.80 -12.26 -18.10
N HIS A 522 17.68 -10.95 -17.83
CA HIS A 522 18.81 -10.02 -17.90
C HIS A 522 19.79 -10.22 -16.72
N ASN A 523 19.29 -10.70 -15.59
CA ASN A 523 20.09 -11.08 -14.43
C ASN A 523 19.49 -12.33 -13.75
N PRO A 524 19.68 -13.53 -14.33
CA PRO A 524 19.01 -14.75 -13.87
C PRO A 524 19.31 -15.14 -12.41
N ASN A 525 20.42 -14.64 -11.86
CA ASN A 525 20.86 -14.91 -10.49
C ASN A 525 20.10 -14.06 -9.45
N ASP A 526 19.49 -12.94 -9.86
CA ASP A 526 18.66 -12.11 -8.99
C ASP A 526 17.18 -12.43 -9.23
N ILE A 527 16.60 -13.22 -8.32
CA ILE A 527 15.19 -13.64 -8.39
C ILE A 527 14.21 -12.50 -8.06
N ASN A 528 14.69 -11.32 -7.68
CA ASN A 528 13.86 -10.16 -7.37
C ASN A 528 13.87 -9.10 -8.48
N ARG A 529 14.64 -9.29 -9.56
CA ARG A 529 14.77 -8.33 -10.67
C ARG A 529 14.01 -8.80 -11.89
N PHE A 530 12.77 -8.38 -12.00
CA PHE A 530 11.96 -8.63 -13.17
C PHE A 530 11.86 -7.38 -14.03
N SER A 531 11.95 -7.59 -15.34
CA SER A 531 11.62 -6.59 -16.35
C SER A 531 10.57 -7.12 -17.30
N ILE A 532 9.98 -6.21 -18.06
CA ILE A 532 8.95 -6.55 -19.03
C ILE A 532 9.59 -6.90 -20.36
N TYR A 533 9.13 -8.00 -20.95
CA TYR A 533 9.51 -8.45 -22.28
C TYR A 533 8.27 -8.65 -23.12
N VAL A 534 8.44 -8.51 -24.43
CA VAL A 534 7.41 -8.87 -25.42
C VAL A 534 8.00 -9.84 -26.43
N VAL A 535 7.18 -10.76 -26.92
CA VAL A 535 7.54 -11.76 -27.93
C VAL A 535 6.34 -12.05 -28.83
N HIS A 536 6.56 -12.44 -30.08
CA HIS A 536 5.48 -12.95 -30.93
C HIS A 536 5.03 -14.34 -30.46
N PRO A 537 3.77 -14.75 -30.71
CA PRO A 537 3.30 -16.09 -30.36
C PRO A 537 4.12 -17.23 -30.99
N ASP A 538 4.78 -16.99 -32.12
CA ASP A 538 5.68 -17.96 -32.77
C ASP A 538 7.07 -18.05 -32.12
N GLY A 539 7.38 -17.19 -31.14
CA GLY A 539 8.66 -17.13 -30.42
C GLY A 539 9.66 -16.11 -31.00
N SER A 540 9.36 -15.48 -32.14
CA SER A 540 10.21 -14.47 -32.76
C SER A 540 10.05 -13.09 -32.11
N GLY A 541 10.93 -12.14 -32.46
CA GLY A 541 10.80 -10.73 -32.07
C GLY A 541 10.92 -10.45 -30.57
N LEU A 542 11.49 -11.39 -29.81
CA LEU A 542 11.73 -11.23 -28.38
C LEU A 542 12.56 -9.98 -28.08
N ARG A 543 12.05 -9.08 -27.25
CA ARG A 543 12.77 -7.87 -26.81
C ARG A 543 12.32 -7.41 -25.42
N ARG A 544 13.20 -6.68 -24.73
CA ARG A 544 12.92 -6.02 -23.44
C ARG A 544 12.21 -4.69 -23.68
N ILE A 545 11.33 -4.31 -22.75
CA ILE A 545 10.77 -2.96 -22.64
C ILE A 545 11.59 -2.24 -21.57
N TYR A 546 12.33 -1.22 -21.98
CA TYR A 546 13.18 -0.42 -21.11
C TYR A 546 12.36 0.71 -20.50
N VAL A 547 12.10 0.66 -19.19
CA VAL A 547 11.17 1.58 -18.51
C VAL A 547 11.89 2.57 -17.62
N ALA A 548 12.88 2.09 -16.84
CA ALA A 548 13.59 2.92 -15.88
C ALA A 548 14.68 3.81 -16.50
N GLY A 549 15.09 3.53 -17.74
CA GLY A 549 16.18 4.21 -18.44
C GLY A 549 16.45 3.60 -19.81
N PRO A 550 17.48 4.07 -20.53
CA PRO A 550 17.89 3.46 -21.80
C PRO A 550 18.56 2.09 -21.59
N GLU A 551 18.63 1.30 -22.66
CA GLU A 551 19.35 0.02 -22.66
C GLU A 551 20.80 0.17 -22.17
N GLY A 552 21.20 -0.71 -21.26
CA GLY A 552 22.54 -0.74 -20.67
C GLY A 552 22.77 0.24 -19.51
N SER A 553 21.76 1.01 -19.09
CA SER A 553 21.86 1.86 -17.90
C SER A 553 21.70 1.06 -16.60
N GLU A 554 22.31 1.53 -15.51
CA GLU A 554 22.19 0.86 -14.21
C GLU A 554 20.76 0.87 -13.66
N GLU A 555 19.95 1.87 -14.02
CA GLU A 555 18.55 1.99 -13.60
C GLU A 555 17.71 0.82 -14.13
N VAL A 556 17.92 0.47 -15.40
CA VAL A 556 17.21 -0.63 -16.05
C VAL A 556 17.48 -1.95 -15.31
N ASP A 557 18.72 -2.20 -14.87
CA ASP A 557 19.05 -3.43 -14.15
C ASP A 557 18.55 -3.46 -12.70
N LYS A 558 18.04 -2.33 -12.19
CA LYS A 558 17.40 -2.22 -10.87
C LYS A 558 15.89 -2.45 -10.92
N GLU A 559 15.30 -2.55 -12.11
CA GLU A 559 13.87 -2.76 -12.33
C GLU A 559 13.30 -3.94 -11.53
N ARG A 560 12.11 -3.73 -10.96
CA ARG A 560 11.27 -4.75 -10.33
C ARG A 560 9.83 -4.60 -10.82
N LEU A 561 9.60 -5.05 -12.04
CA LEU A 561 8.35 -4.88 -12.77
C LEU A 561 7.61 -6.21 -12.87
N ASN A 562 6.32 -6.21 -12.56
CA ASN A 562 5.52 -7.42 -12.65
C ASN A 562 4.06 -7.16 -13.04
N HIS A 563 3.28 -8.23 -13.19
CA HIS A 563 1.84 -8.17 -13.48
C HIS A 563 1.49 -7.35 -14.74
N VAL A 564 2.28 -7.52 -15.81
CA VAL A 564 2.08 -6.78 -17.06
C VAL A 564 0.81 -7.23 -17.79
N CYS A 565 0.06 -6.27 -18.33
CA CYS A 565 -1.06 -6.52 -19.24
C CYS A 565 -1.18 -5.41 -20.30
N PHE A 566 -1.79 -5.73 -21.44
CA PHE A 566 -2.01 -4.77 -22.52
C PHE A 566 -3.29 -3.94 -22.31
N SER A 567 -3.24 -2.70 -22.80
CA SER A 567 -4.45 -1.94 -23.11
C SER A 567 -5.24 -2.57 -24.26
N LYS A 568 -6.52 -2.20 -24.38
CA LYS A 568 -7.43 -2.72 -25.41
C LYS A 568 -6.92 -2.52 -26.83
N ASP A 569 -6.29 -1.38 -27.11
CA ASP A 569 -5.70 -1.04 -28.42
C ASP A 569 -4.32 -1.69 -28.65
N SER A 570 -3.79 -2.42 -27.66
CA SER A 570 -2.46 -3.03 -27.67
C SER A 570 -1.29 -2.03 -27.75
N GLU A 571 -1.52 -0.74 -27.49
CA GLU A 571 -0.48 0.30 -27.59
C GLU A 571 0.23 0.58 -26.26
N TRP A 572 -0.45 0.30 -25.14
CA TRP A 572 0.03 0.55 -23.78
C TRP A 572 0.17 -0.75 -23.00
N LEU A 573 1.16 -0.76 -22.12
CA LEU A 573 1.36 -1.79 -21.09
C LEU A 573 1.03 -1.19 -19.74
N LEU A 574 0.27 -1.90 -18.93
CA LEU A 574 -0.01 -1.62 -17.52
C LEU A 574 0.67 -2.67 -16.66
N PHE A 575 1.37 -2.25 -15.63
CA PHE A 575 2.15 -3.14 -14.77
C PHE A 575 2.30 -2.57 -13.36
N THR A 576 2.75 -3.39 -12.43
CA THR A 576 3.12 -2.99 -11.06
C THR A 576 4.64 -2.87 -10.96
N GLY A 577 5.15 -1.85 -10.26
CA GLY A 577 6.59 -1.69 -10.01
C GLY A 577 6.92 -0.65 -8.92
N ASN A 578 8.17 -0.58 -8.50
CA ASN A 578 8.64 0.28 -7.41
C ASN A 578 9.50 1.48 -7.88
N LEU A 579 9.20 1.99 -9.08
CA LEU A 579 10.00 3.01 -9.78
C LEU A 579 10.05 4.36 -9.06
N SER A 580 9.16 4.64 -8.11
CA SER A 580 9.13 5.89 -7.33
C SER A 580 9.57 5.69 -5.89
N GLY A 581 10.25 4.58 -5.56
CA GLY A 581 10.69 4.28 -4.21
C GLY A 581 9.60 4.21 -3.15
N VAL A 582 10.02 4.21 -1.88
CA VAL A 582 9.12 4.17 -0.71
C VAL A 582 8.37 5.49 -0.58
N THR A 583 7.05 5.46 -0.35
CA THR A 583 6.25 6.69 -0.14
C THR A 583 5.91 6.92 1.34
N ALA A 584 6.08 5.92 2.20
CA ALA A 584 5.80 5.98 3.63
C ALA A 584 6.77 5.13 4.44
N GLU A 585 7.12 5.54 5.66
CA GLU A 585 8.08 4.86 6.54
C GLU A 585 7.62 3.42 6.91
N PRO A 586 8.42 2.37 6.63
CA PRO A 586 7.98 0.97 6.70
C PRO A 586 7.73 0.45 8.13
N VAL A 587 8.45 0.95 9.13
CA VAL A 587 8.36 0.48 10.54
C VAL A 587 6.98 0.78 11.18
N SER A 588 6.29 1.77 10.61
CA SER A 588 5.00 2.27 11.09
C SER A 588 3.78 1.61 10.47
N LEU A 589 3.97 0.74 9.48
CA LEU A 589 2.91 0.04 8.78
C LEU A 589 2.86 -1.44 9.20
N PRO A 590 1.69 -2.09 9.10
CA PRO A 590 1.57 -3.54 9.32
C PRO A 590 2.39 -4.33 8.29
N ASN A 591 2.51 -5.65 8.47
CA ASN A 591 3.30 -6.49 7.57
C ASN A 591 2.86 -6.35 6.10
N GLN A 592 3.84 -6.15 5.24
CA GLN A 592 3.65 -6.10 3.79
C GLN A 592 4.52 -7.16 3.13
N PHE A 593 3.89 -8.03 2.35
CA PHE A 593 4.57 -9.13 1.66
C PHE A 593 5.46 -8.64 0.51
N GLN A 594 5.07 -7.55 -0.15
CA GLN A 594 5.87 -6.80 -1.13
C GLN A 594 5.56 -5.31 -0.96
N PRO A 595 6.52 -4.48 -0.54
CA PRO A 595 6.20 -3.08 -0.32
C PRO A 595 6.33 -2.25 -1.62
N TYR A 596 5.40 -1.30 -1.79
CA TYR A 596 5.41 -0.18 -2.75
C TYR A 596 5.46 -0.56 -4.25
N GLY A 597 4.74 -1.61 -4.64
CA GLY A 597 4.35 -1.78 -6.03
C GLY A 597 3.24 -0.80 -6.40
N ASP A 598 3.54 0.21 -7.21
CA ASP A 598 2.54 1.08 -7.81
C ASP A 598 2.23 0.68 -9.23
N LEU A 599 1.05 1.07 -9.70
CA LEU A 599 0.65 0.88 -11.06
C LEU A 599 1.30 1.93 -11.96
N TYR A 600 1.81 1.48 -13.10
CA TYR A 600 2.36 2.33 -14.14
C TYR A 600 1.81 1.92 -15.49
N VAL A 601 1.73 2.90 -16.40
CA VAL A 601 1.51 2.66 -17.82
C VAL A 601 2.68 3.16 -18.64
N VAL A 602 3.02 2.44 -19.70
CA VAL A 602 4.10 2.79 -20.63
C VAL A 602 3.73 2.32 -22.04
N LYS A 603 4.26 2.97 -23.07
CA LYS A 603 4.14 2.50 -24.46
C LYS A 603 5.06 1.31 -24.73
N LEU A 604 4.80 0.60 -25.83
CA LEU A 604 5.62 -0.54 -26.26
C LEU A 604 7.08 -0.20 -26.64
N ASP A 605 7.40 1.08 -26.83
CA ASP A 605 8.76 1.56 -27.05
C ASP A 605 9.47 2.01 -25.75
N GLY A 606 8.81 1.89 -24.59
CA GLY A 606 9.33 2.34 -23.29
C GLY A 606 9.06 3.81 -22.99
N SER A 607 8.49 4.58 -23.92
CA SER A 607 8.18 5.99 -23.73
C SER A 607 6.85 6.22 -23.02
N GLY A 608 6.62 7.46 -22.57
CA GLY A 608 5.32 7.87 -22.04
C GLY A 608 4.97 7.29 -20.66
N LEU A 609 5.96 6.86 -19.87
CA LEU A 609 5.74 6.33 -18.53
C LEU A 609 4.87 7.27 -17.67
N ARG A 610 3.84 6.73 -17.04
CA ARG A 610 2.98 7.44 -16.06
C ARG A 610 2.73 6.54 -14.85
N ARG A 611 2.89 7.10 -13.65
CA ARG A 611 2.46 6.48 -12.39
C ARG A 611 0.96 6.71 -12.21
N LEU A 612 0.22 5.66 -11.85
CA LEU A 612 -1.23 5.69 -11.68
C LEU A 612 -1.69 5.58 -10.23
N THR A 613 -0.89 4.96 -9.37
CA THR A 613 -1.16 4.87 -7.92
C THR A 613 0.00 5.38 -7.10
N CYS A 614 -0.27 5.73 -5.85
CA CYS A 614 0.75 6.14 -4.89
C CYS A 614 0.28 5.72 -3.50
N ASN A 615 0.72 4.56 -3.01
CA ASN A 615 0.27 4.04 -1.73
C ASN A 615 1.43 3.49 -0.88
N GLY A 616 1.23 3.47 0.43
CA GLY A 616 2.12 2.75 1.35
C GLY A 616 2.05 1.23 1.19
N TYR A 617 1.01 0.70 0.52
CA TYR A 617 0.81 -0.72 0.22
C TYR A 617 0.99 -1.01 -1.27
N GLU A 618 1.22 -2.27 -1.64
CA GLU A 618 1.20 -2.69 -3.03
C GLU A 618 -0.19 -2.54 -3.66
N ASN A 619 -0.23 -1.83 -4.79
CA ASN A 619 -1.31 -1.83 -5.75
C ASN A 619 -0.96 -2.77 -6.89
N GLY A 620 -1.60 -3.92 -6.88
CA GLY A 620 -1.38 -5.03 -7.78
C GLY A 620 -2.31 -6.16 -7.37
N THR A 621 -2.76 -7.01 -8.30
CA THR A 621 -2.45 -7.12 -9.73
C THR A 621 -3.44 -6.30 -10.59
N PRO A 622 -3.00 -5.60 -11.64
CA PRO A 622 -3.89 -4.83 -12.50
C PRO A 622 -4.45 -5.63 -13.68
N ALA A 623 -5.56 -5.13 -14.24
CA ALA A 623 -6.09 -5.53 -15.54
C ALA A 623 -6.80 -4.37 -16.24
N TRP A 624 -6.80 -4.40 -17.55
CA TRP A 624 -7.61 -3.51 -18.37
C TRP A 624 -9.02 -4.05 -18.53
N HIS A 625 -10.01 -3.18 -18.36
CA HIS A 625 -11.40 -3.48 -18.66
C HIS A 625 -11.65 -3.37 -20.19
N PRO A 626 -12.44 -4.27 -20.81
CA PRO A 626 -12.65 -4.29 -22.26
C PRO A 626 -13.53 -3.13 -22.77
N SER A 627 -14.24 -2.44 -21.89
CA SER A 627 -15.02 -1.24 -22.22
C SER A 627 -14.59 -0.05 -21.36
N THR A 628 -14.72 1.15 -21.93
CA THR A 628 -14.55 2.41 -21.19
C THR A 628 -15.83 2.63 -20.38
N MET A 629 -15.75 2.41 -19.07
CA MET A 629 -16.89 2.67 -18.21
C MET A 629 -17.16 4.18 -18.11
N PRO A 630 -18.43 4.59 -17.92
CA PRO A 630 -18.76 6.00 -17.76
C PRO A 630 -17.96 6.61 -16.60
N MET A 631 -17.37 7.78 -16.83
CA MET A 631 -16.85 8.61 -15.75
C MET A 631 -18.05 9.10 -14.93
N GLU A 632 -18.02 8.92 -13.61
CA GLU A 632 -19.02 9.52 -12.76
C GLU A 632 -18.89 11.04 -12.89
N THR A 633 -20.00 11.71 -13.17
CA THR A 633 -20.05 13.17 -13.09
C THR A 633 -19.71 13.56 -11.66
N THR A 634 -18.80 14.51 -11.48
CA THR A 634 -18.37 15.13 -10.22
C THR A 634 -19.51 15.85 -9.47
N ALA A 635 -20.64 15.18 -9.30
CA ALA A 635 -21.82 15.69 -8.61
C ALA A 635 -21.75 15.22 -7.15
N GLY A 636 -21.10 16.05 -6.33
CA GLY A 636 -21.11 15.96 -4.88
C GLY A 636 -20.17 14.91 -4.31
N GLU A 637 -19.12 15.37 -3.62
CA GLU A 637 -18.37 14.60 -2.62
C GLU A 637 -19.26 14.30 -1.39
N THR A 638 -20.49 13.88 -1.62
CA THR A 638 -21.49 13.54 -0.60
C THR A 638 -21.55 12.04 -0.41
N GLU A 639 -21.80 11.65 0.85
CA GLU A 639 -21.74 10.30 1.41
C GLU A 639 -22.21 9.18 0.47
N ARG A 640 -21.40 8.13 0.41
CA ARG A 640 -21.62 6.91 -0.36
C ARG A 640 -23.01 6.34 -0.07
N SER A 641 -23.85 6.20 -1.09
CA SER A 641 -25.06 5.37 -0.98
C SER A 641 -24.65 3.93 -0.72
N VAL A 642 -25.26 3.28 0.27
CA VAL A 642 -25.01 1.89 0.73
C VAL A 642 -24.76 0.92 -0.44
N LEU A 643 -23.52 0.46 -0.58
CA LEU A 643 -23.10 -0.54 -1.57
C LEU A 643 -22.83 -1.86 -0.86
N VAL A 644 -23.39 -2.94 -1.41
CA VAL A 644 -23.08 -4.33 -1.02
C VAL A 644 -21.55 -4.51 -1.05
N GLY A 645 -21.01 -5.17 -0.04
CA GLY A 645 -19.56 -5.26 0.12
C GLY A 645 -19.11 -6.37 1.05
N GLU A 646 -17.79 -6.43 1.26
CA GLU A 646 -17.19 -7.36 2.20
C GLU A 646 -17.11 -6.77 3.60
N LYS A 647 -17.29 -7.64 4.60
CA LYS A 647 -16.89 -7.32 5.95
C LYS A 647 -15.37 -7.16 6.02
N LEU A 648 -14.93 -6.22 6.85
CA LEU A 648 -13.54 -6.17 7.28
C LEU A 648 -13.23 -7.42 8.11
N LYS A 649 -12.05 -8.03 7.87
CA LYS A 649 -11.62 -9.28 8.52
C LYS A 649 -10.74 -9.03 9.74
N GLY A 650 -9.81 -8.07 9.64
CA GLY A 650 -8.96 -7.68 10.77
C GLY A 650 -7.78 -8.58 11.05
N GLU A 651 -7.47 -9.47 10.12
CA GLU A 651 -6.42 -10.45 10.26
C GLU A 651 -5.20 -9.97 9.49
N PHE A 652 -4.28 -9.30 10.16
CA PHE A 652 -2.97 -9.00 9.60
C PHE A 652 -1.88 -9.30 10.62
N ASP A 653 -0.77 -9.84 10.14
CA ASP A 653 0.41 -10.01 10.95
C ASP A 653 1.13 -8.67 11.13
N ASP A 654 1.75 -8.47 12.29
CA ASP A 654 2.77 -7.43 12.43
C ASP A 654 4.03 -7.82 11.63
N LEU A 655 4.94 -6.87 11.40
CA LEU A 655 6.14 -7.05 10.54
C LEU A 655 6.82 -8.41 10.83
N LEU A 656 6.79 -9.32 9.84
CA LEU A 656 7.23 -10.71 10.01
C LEU A 656 8.75 -10.86 10.08
N TRP A 657 9.48 -9.86 9.59
CA TRP A 657 10.93 -9.80 9.66
C TRP A 657 11.47 -9.35 11.03
N MET A 658 10.60 -8.81 11.90
CA MET A 658 10.97 -8.48 13.28
C MET A 658 10.83 -9.71 14.17
N LYS A 659 11.94 -10.13 14.77
CA LYS A 659 11.96 -11.19 15.78
C LYS A 659 12.19 -10.57 17.15
N CYS A 660 11.31 -10.88 18.10
CA CYS A 660 11.53 -10.65 19.53
C CYS A 660 12.36 -11.80 20.11
#